data_AF-A0A1I4SDE1-F1
#
_entry.id   AF-A0A1I4SDE1-F1
#
_cell.length_a   1.000
_cell.length_b   1.000
_cell.length_c   1.000
_cell.angle_alpha   90.00
_cell.angle_beta   90.00
_cell.angle_gamma   90.00
#
_symmetry.space_group_name_H-M   'P 1'
#
loop_
_entity.id
_entity.type
_entity.pdbx_description
1 polymer ?
#
loop_
_entity_poly.entity_id
_entity_poly.type
_entity_poly.pdbx_seq_one_letter_code
_entity_poly.pdbx_strand_id
1 'polypeptide(L)'
;MNEKIRILLVEDSAITRKMETKVLKELGFDNVIEAEDGQQAVEILQKDPTISLIISDWNMPNMGGIELLRWVRSREQFKDLPFILATGRAQKKEAAEAAEAGASNIITKPFAPVELKKVIQDTLAGLTLQAKSREELKRRVPQRDDSGRVVLSIAHIQITDHLTLGVAKNFIETGKVTPKNFTLQTRCMTSWNPVQEALERAEVDGAFILAPIAMDLFAFGVPLKMISLAHKNGSICVRKKTSVTDLGSFFRGKTFVIPHELSIHHMLSHMFITAMGLKPGIAGVREGDFYYEVVPPIRMPDFLKTNPMASGFMVAEPIGTKAIAEGIAEQLFLSAELWQNHPCCIVVMREEVIEEHGEAVEEFVKLLVQAGEFISKKPETAAEIGVAFLDPNRNLGLRVPILKNVLTEPQGIKTDDLMPDHQSLTTMQRYMHDNMGIGTPVDLNAFVMEEFIERACREHTGYVPRYPQLLDPLSLIEKINRSIREGRESSKSKLGHEGKYLIFLMNGQYYGVDVMNVKEIVGIMPIRSLIQAPDYVKGIINLRGAIIPVVDLRRKLGLPETEYTERTCIIILEVPHEGKILKVGVIVDTVSHVESIKAQDIEETPGIGLYGNTGYLSAVAKTGESLKLLLSVSDLFGEGEIETLSRAA
;
A
#
# COMPACT_ATOMS: atom_id res chain seq x y z
N MET A 1 24.97 5.55 -26.82
CA MET A 1 23.90 5.11 -27.76
C MET A 1 22.68 6.04 -27.75
N ASN A 2 22.40 6.82 -26.70
CA ASN A 2 21.14 7.58 -26.57
C ASN A 2 21.05 8.91 -27.35
N GLU A 3 22.16 9.58 -27.69
CA GLU A 3 22.15 10.93 -28.30
C GLU A 3 21.54 11.02 -29.71
N LYS A 4 21.31 9.90 -30.40
CA LYS A 4 20.73 9.87 -31.76
C LYS A 4 19.23 9.59 -31.82
N ILE A 5 18.58 9.26 -30.70
CA ILE A 5 17.17 8.88 -30.70
C ILE A 5 16.33 10.16 -30.61
N ARG A 6 15.54 10.42 -31.65
CA ARG A 6 14.55 11.51 -31.68
C ARG A 6 13.19 10.96 -31.28
N ILE A 7 12.65 11.50 -30.19
CA ILE A 7 11.40 11.06 -29.59
C ILE A 7 10.33 12.11 -29.88
N LEU A 8 9.20 11.71 -30.44
CA LEU A 8 7.99 12.51 -30.48
C LEU A 8 7.12 12.14 -29.26
N LEU A 9 7.00 13.07 -28.32
CA LEU A 9 6.14 12.97 -27.14
C LEU A 9 4.81 13.67 -27.44
N VAL A 10 3.69 12.93 -27.37
CA VAL A 10 2.34 13.43 -27.66
C VAL A 10 1.51 13.36 -26.38
N GLU A 11 1.13 14.51 -25.81
CA GLU A 11 0.45 14.61 -24.51
C GLU A 11 -0.30 15.94 -24.41
N ASP A 12 -1.60 15.92 -24.06
CA ASP A 12 -2.46 17.11 -24.10
C ASP A 12 -2.31 18.00 -22.86
N SER A 13 -1.97 17.43 -21.71
CA SER A 13 -1.69 18.17 -20.48
C SER A 13 -0.29 18.78 -20.53
N ALA A 14 -0.21 20.11 -20.67
CA ALA A 14 1.05 20.83 -20.66
C ALA A 14 1.92 20.57 -19.40
N ILE A 15 1.28 20.30 -18.25
CA ILE A 15 1.97 19.96 -17.00
C ILE A 15 2.59 18.56 -17.11
N THR A 16 1.79 17.58 -17.54
CA THR A 16 2.21 16.19 -17.72
C THR A 16 3.33 16.11 -18.76
N ARG A 17 3.14 16.74 -19.92
CA ARG A 17 4.12 16.79 -21.01
C ARG A 17 5.46 17.36 -20.56
N LYS A 18 5.44 18.42 -19.76
CA LYS A 18 6.66 19.02 -19.19
C LYS A 18 7.36 18.08 -18.21
N MET A 19 6.60 17.36 -17.38
CA MET A 19 7.13 16.39 -16.43
C MET A 19 7.76 15.19 -17.16
N GLU A 20 7.05 14.62 -18.13
CA GLU A 20 7.53 13.49 -18.95
C GLU A 20 8.76 13.87 -19.77
N THR A 21 8.78 15.07 -20.35
CA THR A 21 9.97 15.62 -21.04
C THR A 21 11.16 15.74 -20.10
N LYS A 22 10.94 16.16 -18.85
CA LYS A 22 12.01 16.22 -17.83
C LYS A 22 12.54 14.81 -17.53
N VAL A 23 11.66 13.83 -17.35
CA VAL A 23 12.06 12.43 -17.12
C VAL A 23 12.87 11.89 -18.30
N LEU A 24 12.44 12.11 -19.54
CA LEU A 24 13.17 11.69 -20.74
C LEU A 24 14.59 12.29 -20.79
N LYS A 25 14.73 13.57 -20.45
CA LYS A 25 16.04 14.24 -20.37
C LYS A 25 16.92 13.67 -19.26
N GLU A 26 16.36 13.40 -18.08
CA GLU A 26 17.09 12.75 -16.97
C GLU A 26 17.59 11.34 -17.35
N LEU A 27 16.88 10.65 -18.26
CA LEU A 27 17.28 9.36 -18.83
C LEU A 27 18.32 9.46 -19.97
N GLY A 28 18.71 10.69 -20.35
CA GLY A 28 19.68 10.98 -21.40
C GLY A 28 19.10 11.04 -22.81
N PHE A 29 17.81 11.33 -22.95
CA PHE A 29 17.16 11.62 -24.24
C PHE A 29 16.94 13.13 -24.39
N ASP A 30 17.89 13.82 -25.03
CA ASP A 30 17.84 15.28 -25.18
C ASP A 30 16.99 15.74 -26.38
N ASN A 31 16.77 14.86 -27.36
CA ASN A 31 16.06 15.16 -28.60
C ASN A 31 14.56 14.80 -28.52
N VAL A 32 13.82 15.51 -27.68
CA VAL A 32 12.37 15.35 -27.52
C VAL A 32 11.63 16.45 -28.30
N ILE A 33 10.76 16.05 -29.22
CA ILE A 33 9.80 16.90 -29.92
C ILE A 33 8.44 16.71 -29.24
N GLU A 34 7.75 17.80 -28.96
CA GLU A 34 6.46 17.79 -28.24
C GLU A 34 5.28 18.02 -29.20
N ALA A 35 4.18 17.33 -28.94
CA ALA A 35 2.89 17.53 -29.56
C ALA A 35 1.77 17.48 -28.49
N GLU A 36 0.68 18.22 -28.72
CA GLU A 36 -0.45 18.37 -27.79
C GLU A 36 -1.60 17.40 -28.11
N ASP A 37 -1.66 16.86 -29.32
CA ASP A 37 -2.62 15.84 -29.73
C ASP A 37 -2.12 15.04 -30.94
N GLY A 38 -2.89 14.03 -31.36
CA GLY A 38 -2.56 13.21 -32.51
C GLY A 38 -2.53 14.00 -33.83
N GLN A 39 -3.32 15.06 -33.97
CA GLN A 39 -3.36 15.86 -35.19
C GLN A 39 -2.06 16.65 -35.38
N GLN A 40 -1.56 17.27 -34.31
CA GLN A 40 -0.26 17.95 -34.33
C GLN A 40 0.89 16.95 -34.53
N ALA A 41 0.80 15.76 -33.94
CA ALA A 41 1.78 14.70 -34.14
C ALA A 41 1.87 14.28 -35.62
N VAL A 42 0.73 14.15 -36.31
CA VAL A 42 0.67 13.89 -37.76
C VAL A 42 1.41 14.97 -38.56
N GLU A 43 1.16 16.25 -38.27
CA GLU A 43 1.82 17.36 -38.96
C GLU A 43 3.34 17.37 -38.76
N ILE A 44 3.79 17.00 -37.56
CA ILE A 44 5.21 16.90 -37.23
C ILE A 44 5.86 15.74 -37.98
N LEU A 45 5.25 14.55 -37.97
CA LEU A 45 5.77 13.37 -38.66
C LEU A 45 5.91 13.60 -40.17
N GLN A 46 4.95 14.30 -40.77
CA GLN A 46 5.01 14.65 -42.21
C GLN A 46 6.17 15.60 -42.55
N LYS A 47 6.59 16.45 -41.62
CA LYS A 47 7.68 17.42 -41.81
C LYS A 47 9.04 16.85 -41.42
N ASP A 48 9.07 15.91 -40.48
CA ASP A 48 10.30 15.40 -39.88
C ASP A 48 10.36 13.85 -39.91
N PRO A 49 10.93 13.27 -40.98
CA PRO A 49 11.04 11.83 -41.11
C PRO A 49 12.15 11.22 -40.24
N THR A 50 12.89 12.02 -39.46
CA THR A 50 14.00 11.54 -38.63
C THR A 50 13.57 11.06 -37.24
N ILE A 51 12.28 11.21 -36.91
CA ILE A 51 11.71 10.69 -35.67
C ILE A 51 11.85 9.17 -35.64
N SER A 52 12.40 8.66 -34.55
CA SER A 52 12.75 7.24 -34.38
C SER A 52 11.93 6.53 -33.29
N LEU A 53 11.13 7.27 -32.54
CA LEU A 53 10.24 6.75 -31.50
C LEU A 53 9.09 7.72 -31.26
N ILE A 54 7.87 7.19 -31.12
CA ILE A 54 6.70 7.95 -30.64
C ILE A 54 6.34 7.44 -29.24
N ILE A 55 6.11 8.35 -28.31
CA ILE A 55 5.47 8.09 -27.02
C ILE A 55 4.21 8.95 -27.00
N SER A 56 3.04 8.32 -26.99
CA SER A 56 1.75 9.03 -27.08
C SER A 56 0.88 8.70 -25.89
N ASP A 57 0.25 9.72 -25.32
CA ASP A 57 -0.92 9.51 -24.47
C ASP A 57 -2.03 8.80 -25.25
N TRP A 58 -2.82 8.00 -24.53
CA TRP A 58 -3.96 7.28 -25.08
C TRP A 58 -5.14 8.21 -25.34
N ASN A 59 -5.46 9.09 -24.39
CA ASN A 59 -6.72 9.85 -24.35
C ASN A 59 -6.47 11.34 -24.55
N MET A 60 -6.42 11.76 -25.81
CA MET A 60 -6.20 13.16 -26.18
C MET A 60 -7.43 13.75 -26.90
N PRO A 61 -7.68 15.06 -26.82
CA PRO A 61 -8.69 15.72 -27.64
C PRO A 61 -8.35 15.62 -29.13
N ASN A 62 -9.35 15.82 -29.99
CA ASN A 62 -9.26 15.81 -31.46
C ASN A 62 -8.89 14.46 -32.09
N MET A 63 -7.69 13.95 -31.82
CA MET A 63 -7.20 12.65 -32.28
C MET A 63 -6.48 11.95 -31.13
N GLY A 64 -7.03 10.82 -30.67
CA GLY A 64 -6.47 10.01 -29.58
C GLY A 64 -5.24 9.20 -30.00
N GLY A 65 -4.55 8.61 -29.03
CA GLY A 65 -3.31 7.86 -29.25
C GLY A 65 -3.50 6.63 -30.14
N ILE A 66 -4.62 5.91 -29.99
CA ILE A 66 -4.95 4.75 -30.84
C ILE A 66 -5.25 5.16 -32.28
N GLU A 67 -5.93 6.30 -32.48
CA GLU A 67 -6.21 6.83 -33.82
C GLU A 67 -4.93 7.28 -34.50
N LEU A 68 -4.04 7.95 -33.76
CA LEU A 68 -2.70 8.30 -34.21
C LEU A 68 -1.89 7.05 -34.59
N LEU A 69 -1.90 6.02 -33.76
CA LEU A 69 -1.20 4.76 -34.04
C LEU A 69 -1.72 4.09 -35.31
N ARG A 70 -3.04 3.98 -35.48
CA ARG A 70 -3.65 3.43 -36.71
C ARG A 70 -3.24 4.24 -37.94
N TRP A 71 -3.20 5.57 -37.81
CA TRP A 71 -2.70 6.44 -38.86
C TRP A 71 -1.22 6.17 -39.17
N VAL A 72 -0.36 6.08 -38.16
CA VAL A 72 1.08 5.78 -38.31
C VAL A 72 1.30 4.46 -39.04
N ARG A 73 0.56 3.41 -38.66
CA ARG A 73 0.62 2.09 -39.30
C ARG A 73 0.09 2.07 -40.74
N SER A 74 -0.82 2.98 -41.09
CA SER A 74 -1.33 3.12 -42.47
C SER A 74 -0.35 3.79 -43.44
N ARG A 75 0.75 4.38 -42.95
CA ARG A 75 1.74 5.08 -43.78
C ARG A 75 2.96 4.20 -44.00
N GLU A 76 3.27 3.91 -45.27
CA GLU A 76 4.42 3.06 -45.65
C GLU A 76 5.74 3.55 -45.04
N GLN A 77 5.90 4.87 -44.89
CA GLN A 77 7.09 5.48 -44.29
C GLN A 77 7.22 5.26 -42.77
N PHE A 78 6.10 5.12 -42.05
CA PHE A 78 6.08 5.07 -40.58
C PHE A 78 5.54 3.75 -40.03
N LYS A 79 5.17 2.80 -40.89
CA LYS A 79 4.53 1.55 -40.46
C LYS A 79 5.35 0.76 -39.44
N ASP A 80 6.68 0.84 -39.52
CA ASP A 80 7.61 0.15 -38.61
C ASP A 80 8.16 1.08 -37.50
N LEU A 81 7.72 2.35 -37.46
CA LEU A 81 8.18 3.32 -36.46
C LEU A 81 7.79 2.85 -35.05
N PRO A 82 8.75 2.69 -34.12
CA PRO A 82 8.45 2.28 -32.76
C PRO A 82 7.45 3.23 -32.09
N PHE A 83 6.41 2.66 -31.48
CA PHE A 83 5.30 3.41 -30.90
C PHE A 83 4.97 2.86 -29.51
N ILE A 84 5.12 3.70 -28.49
CA ILE A 84 4.74 3.39 -27.11
C ILE A 84 3.46 4.16 -26.79
N LEU A 85 2.42 3.44 -26.38
CA LEU A 85 1.21 4.04 -25.83
C LEU A 85 1.34 4.20 -24.33
N ALA A 86 1.05 5.39 -23.82
CA ALA A 86 0.99 5.66 -22.41
C ALA A 86 -0.48 5.79 -22.00
N THR A 87 -0.93 4.98 -21.04
CA THR A 87 -2.33 4.93 -20.61
C THR A 87 -2.45 5.19 -19.12
N GLY A 88 -3.54 5.84 -18.70
CA GLY A 88 -3.91 5.91 -17.28
C GLY A 88 -4.39 4.59 -16.70
N ARG A 89 -4.77 3.61 -17.55
CA ARG A 89 -5.43 2.37 -17.15
C ARG A 89 -4.53 1.15 -17.35
N ALA A 90 -4.55 0.22 -16.40
CA ALA A 90 -3.76 -1.01 -16.43
C ALA A 90 -4.57 -2.24 -16.89
N GLN A 91 -5.43 -2.10 -17.91
CA GLN A 91 -6.38 -3.15 -18.30
C GLN A 91 -5.88 -3.96 -19.49
N LYS A 92 -6.13 -5.28 -19.50
CA LYS A 92 -5.72 -6.15 -20.61
C LYS A 92 -6.44 -5.85 -21.92
N LYS A 93 -7.67 -5.35 -21.84
CA LYS A 93 -8.41 -4.87 -23.01
C LYS A 93 -7.67 -3.76 -23.76
N GLU A 94 -7.09 -2.79 -23.04
CA GLU A 94 -6.30 -1.73 -23.68
C GLU A 94 -4.98 -2.28 -24.21
N ALA A 95 -4.30 -3.16 -23.47
CA ALA A 95 -3.09 -3.80 -23.97
C ALA A 95 -3.34 -4.61 -25.26
N ALA A 96 -4.47 -5.31 -25.35
CA ALA A 96 -4.89 -6.05 -26.53
C ALA A 96 -5.24 -5.12 -27.70
N GLU A 97 -6.03 -4.07 -27.47
CA GLU A 97 -6.35 -3.08 -28.51
C GLU A 97 -5.08 -2.40 -29.05
N ALA A 98 -4.14 -2.05 -28.17
CA ALA A 98 -2.85 -1.50 -28.56
C ALA A 98 -2.04 -2.48 -29.42
N ALA A 99 -1.97 -3.76 -29.01
CA ALA A 99 -1.26 -4.79 -29.76
C ALA A 99 -1.87 -5.05 -31.14
N GLU A 100 -3.20 -5.10 -31.24
CA GLU A 100 -3.94 -5.24 -32.50
C GLU A 100 -3.74 -4.03 -33.43
N ALA A 101 -3.71 -2.82 -32.86
CA ALA A 101 -3.40 -1.59 -33.60
C ALA A 101 -1.92 -1.49 -34.00
N GLY A 102 -1.05 -2.39 -33.54
CA GLY A 102 0.36 -2.45 -33.89
C GLY A 102 1.27 -1.61 -32.99
N ALA A 103 0.89 -1.34 -31.75
CA ALA A 103 1.76 -0.67 -30.78
C ALA A 103 2.99 -1.55 -30.48
N SER A 104 4.14 -0.91 -30.30
CA SER A 104 5.37 -1.61 -29.91
C SER A 104 5.32 -2.02 -28.44
N ASN A 105 4.99 -1.10 -27.53
CA ASN A 105 4.76 -1.38 -26.12
C ASN A 105 3.70 -0.43 -25.53
N ILE A 106 3.27 -0.72 -24.30
CA ILE A 106 2.40 0.14 -23.49
C ILE A 106 3.09 0.47 -22.16
N ILE A 107 2.79 1.62 -21.58
CA ILE A 107 3.24 2.03 -20.25
C ILE A 107 2.09 2.67 -19.48
N THR A 108 2.00 2.37 -18.18
CA THR A 108 0.96 2.94 -17.31
C THR A 108 1.42 4.25 -16.68
N LYS A 109 0.52 5.23 -16.64
CA LYS A 109 0.73 6.53 -16.00
C LYS A 109 0.24 6.51 -14.55
N PRO A 110 0.92 7.21 -13.62
CA PRO A 110 2.23 7.84 -13.80
C PRO A 110 3.36 6.80 -13.77
N PHE A 111 4.38 6.97 -14.62
CA PHE A 111 5.53 6.05 -14.67
C PHE A 111 6.77 6.64 -14.01
N ALA A 112 7.56 5.77 -13.36
CA ALA A 112 8.86 6.14 -12.82
C ALA A 112 9.93 6.19 -13.95
N PRO A 113 11.02 6.97 -13.81
CA PRO A 113 12.09 7.02 -14.81
C PRO A 113 12.67 5.64 -15.16
N VAL A 114 12.81 4.74 -14.17
CA VAL A 114 13.35 3.39 -14.37
C VAL A 114 12.42 2.54 -15.24
N GLU A 115 11.11 2.64 -15.04
CA GLU A 115 10.10 1.91 -15.81
C GLU A 115 10.06 2.40 -17.26
N LEU A 116 10.00 3.72 -17.46
CA LEU A 116 10.03 4.32 -18.80
C LEU A 116 11.29 3.93 -19.56
N LYS A 117 12.45 3.96 -18.89
CA LYS A 117 13.72 3.54 -19.49
C LYS A 117 13.66 2.10 -19.98
N LYS A 118 13.15 1.19 -19.16
CA LYS A 118 13.02 -0.23 -19.51
C LYS A 118 12.10 -0.40 -20.72
N VAL A 119 10.93 0.24 -20.74
CA VAL A 119 9.98 0.14 -21.86
C VAL A 119 10.56 0.69 -23.16
N ILE A 120 11.31 1.79 -23.11
CA ILE A 120 12.01 2.33 -24.28
C ILE A 120 13.07 1.34 -24.78
N GLN A 121 13.88 0.76 -23.87
CA GLN A 121 14.90 -0.22 -24.23
C GLN A 121 14.30 -1.48 -24.86
N ASP A 122 13.25 -2.04 -24.26
CA ASP A 122 12.52 -3.20 -24.80
C ASP A 122 11.98 -2.89 -26.20
N THR A 123 11.35 -1.73 -26.37
CA THR A 123 10.79 -1.26 -27.65
C THR A 123 11.86 -1.19 -28.74
N LEU A 124 13.01 -0.58 -28.44
CA LEU A 124 14.11 -0.42 -29.39
C LEU A 124 14.87 -1.73 -29.66
N ALA A 125 14.82 -2.68 -28.72
CA ALA A 125 15.35 -4.03 -28.89
C ALA A 125 14.41 -4.97 -29.66
N GLY A 126 13.21 -4.52 -30.05
CA GLY A 126 12.22 -5.33 -30.76
C GLY A 126 11.39 -6.25 -29.84
N LEU A 127 11.49 -6.10 -28.52
CA LEU A 127 10.69 -6.82 -27.52
C LEU A 127 9.30 -6.17 -27.43
N THR A 128 8.51 -6.34 -28.48
CA THR A 128 7.18 -5.73 -28.64
C THR A 128 6.05 -6.56 -28.01
N LEU A 129 4.87 -5.97 -27.83
CA LEU A 129 3.66 -6.66 -27.38
C LEU A 129 3.33 -7.90 -28.23
N GLN A 130 3.53 -7.81 -29.55
CA GLN A 130 3.27 -8.93 -30.48
C GLN A 130 4.33 -10.04 -30.41
N ALA A 131 5.58 -9.70 -30.09
CA ALA A 131 6.63 -10.69 -29.87
C ALA A 131 6.43 -11.40 -28.52
N LYS A 132 6.06 -10.65 -27.48
CA LYS A 132 5.71 -11.14 -26.14
C LYS A 132 4.53 -12.11 -26.19
N SER A 133 3.44 -11.76 -26.89
CA SER A 133 2.25 -12.63 -27.00
C SER A 133 2.48 -13.95 -27.76
N ARG A 134 3.48 -14.02 -28.66
CA ARG A 134 3.85 -15.26 -29.38
C ARG A 134 4.76 -16.20 -28.60
N GLU A 135 5.48 -15.72 -27.58
CA GLU A 135 6.40 -16.52 -26.77
C GLU A 135 5.90 -16.86 -25.34
N GLU A 136 4.99 -16.06 -24.75
CA GLU A 136 4.75 -16.05 -23.29
C GLU A 136 3.60 -16.93 -22.76
N LEU A 137 2.84 -17.64 -23.59
CA LEU A 137 1.89 -18.68 -23.11
C LEU A 137 2.55 -20.08 -23.01
N LYS A 138 3.87 -20.15 -22.83
CA LYS A 138 4.55 -21.42 -22.61
C LYS A 138 4.19 -21.97 -21.24
N ARG A 139 3.63 -23.18 -21.25
CA ARG A 139 3.47 -24.06 -20.09
C ARG A 139 4.83 -24.16 -19.38
N ARG A 140 4.91 -23.77 -18.10
CA ARG A 140 6.14 -23.92 -17.32
C ARG A 140 6.06 -25.21 -16.53
N VAL A 141 7.17 -25.94 -16.46
CA VAL A 141 7.29 -27.08 -15.53
C VAL A 141 7.54 -26.54 -14.12
N PRO A 142 6.67 -26.83 -13.14
CA PRO A 142 6.87 -26.40 -11.76
C PRO A 142 8.18 -26.96 -11.19
N GLN A 143 8.86 -26.16 -10.37
CA GLN A 143 10.12 -26.59 -9.76
C GLN A 143 9.85 -27.67 -8.70
N ARG A 144 10.85 -28.50 -8.43
CA ARG A 144 10.83 -29.49 -7.34
C ARG A 144 11.97 -29.24 -6.37
N ASP A 145 11.75 -29.53 -5.10
CA ASP A 145 12.80 -29.53 -4.09
C ASP A 145 13.65 -30.82 -4.14
N ASP A 146 14.69 -30.89 -3.32
CA ASP A 146 15.60 -32.05 -3.25
C ASP A 146 14.90 -33.36 -2.86
N SER A 147 13.71 -33.28 -2.25
CA SER A 147 12.89 -34.44 -1.86
C SER A 147 11.86 -34.84 -2.93
N GLY A 148 11.81 -34.12 -4.06
CA GLY A 148 10.89 -34.35 -5.16
C GLY A 148 9.51 -33.72 -4.99
N ARG A 149 9.26 -32.97 -3.91
CA ARG A 149 8.01 -32.21 -3.70
C ARG A 149 7.96 -31.01 -4.62
N VAL A 150 6.77 -30.63 -5.09
CA VAL A 150 6.63 -29.43 -5.93
C VAL A 150 6.90 -28.18 -5.09
N VAL A 151 7.63 -27.21 -5.64
CA VAL A 151 7.80 -25.88 -5.04
C VAL A 151 6.64 -25.02 -5.52
N LEU A 152 5.73 -24.65 -4.61
CA LEU A 152 4.66 -23.70 -4.90
C LEU A 152 5.19 -22.28 -4.66
N SER A 153 5.53 -21.58 -5.74
CA SER A 153 5.92 -20.18 -5.72
C SER A 153 4.68 -19.29 -5.78
N ILE A 154 4.28 -18.70 -4.66
CA ILE A 154 3.05 -17.92 -4.50
C ILE A 154 3.37 -16.42 -4.35
N ALA A 155 2.86 -15.60 -5.28
CA ALA A 155 2.97 -14.14 -5.19
C ALA A 155 1.96 -13.54 -4.20
N HIS A 156 2.38 -12.47 -3.50
CA HIS A 156 1.51 -11.69 -2.60
C HIS A 156 2.05 -10.27 -2.44
N ILE A 157 1.26 -9.38 -1.85
CA ILE A 157 1.71 -8.05 -1.37
C ILE A 157 1.52 -7.91 0.16
N GLN A 158 1.94 -6.77 0.72
CA GLN A 158 1.98 -6.47 2.16
C GLN A 158 0.65 -5.93 2.72
N ILE A 159 -0.40 -6.75 2.71
CA ILE A 159 -1.74 -6.41 3.25
C ILE A 159 -2.35 -7.59 4.05
N THR A 160 -3.31 -7.30 4.94
CA THR A 160 -3.95 -8.33 5.77
C THR A 160 -4.74 -9.37 5.00
N ASP A 161 -5.20 -9.02 3.81
CA ASP A 161 -5.93 -9.89 2.89
C ASP A 161 -5.15 -11.18 2.56
N HIS A 162 -3.82 -11.15 2.72
CA HIS A 162 -2.91 -12.26 2.43
C HIS A 162 -2.39 -12.94 3.69
N LEU A 163 -2.95 -12.64 4.87
CA LEU A 163 -2.43 -13.15 6.15
C LEU A 163 -2.58 -14.67 6.29
N THR A 164 -3.56 -15.29 5.61
CA THR A 164 -3.69 -16.76 5.58
C THR A 164 -2.44 -17.41 4.98
N LEU A 165 -1.81 -16.81 3.96
CA LEU A 165 -0.52 -17.25 3.44
C LEU A 165 0.61 -17.10 4.46
N GLY A 166 0.64 -15.97 5.18
CA GLY A 166 1.65 -15.70 6.20
C GLY A 166 1.58 -16.67 7.38
N VAL A 167 0.38 -16.97 7.85
CA VAL A 167 0.14 -17.96 8.92
C VAL A 167 0.42 -19.38 8.42
N ALA A 168 0.03 -19.73 7.20
CA ALA A 168 0.38 -21.01 6.58
C ALA A 168 1.91 -21.20 6.49
N LYS A 169 2.63 -20.18 6.03
CA LYS A 169 4.10 -20.18 6.00
C LYS A 169 4.68 -20.35 7.40
N ASN A 170 4.19 -19.62 8.39
CA ASN A 170 4.64 -19.75 9.77
C ASN A 170 4.41 -21.17 10.33
N PHE A 171 3.29 -21.82 10.02
CA PHE A 171 3.04 -23.20 10.44
C PHE A 171 4.07 -24.18 9.86
N ILE A 172 4.51 -23.95 8.61
CA ILE A 172 5.55 -24.77 7.97
C ILE A 172 6.91 -24.51 8.62
N GLU A 173 7.31 -23.24 8.75
CA GLU A 173 8.63 -22.86 9.27
C GLU A 173 8.83 -23.23 10.74
N THR A 174 7.76 -23.23 11.53
CA THR A 174 7.79 -23.65 12.94
C THR A 174 7.64 -25.17 13.13
N GLY A 175 7.47 -25.93 12.04
CA GLY A 175 7.27 -27.38 12.08
C GLY A 175 5.90 -27.82 12.59
N LYS A 176 4.95 -26.89 12.79
CA LYS A 176 3.58 -27.20 13.20
C LYS A 176 2.84 -28.02 12.13
N VAL A 177 3.14 -27.76 10.85
CA VAL A 177 2.66 -28.54 9.70
C VAL A 177 3.84 -28.86 8.81
N THR A 178 3.95 -30.10 8.33
CA THR A 178 4.95 -30.48 7.32
C THR A 178 4.22 -30.99 6.09
N PRO A 179 4.11 -30.18 5.02
CA PRO A 179 3.44 -30.61 3.82
C PRO A 179 4.16 -31.78 3.15
N LYS A 180 3.37 -32.76 2.69
CA LYS A 180 3.85 -34.00 2.06
C LYS A 180 4.14 -33.80 0.58
N ASN A 181 3.31 -33.02 -0.10
CA ASN A 181 3.32 -32.93 -1.56
C ASN A 181 4.02 -31.67 -2.07
N PHE A 182 4.22 -30.65 -1.22
CA PHE A 182 4.83 -29.40 -1.63
C PHE A 182 5.83 -28.78 -0.64
N THR A 183 6.59 -27.81 -1.15
CA THR A 183 7.24 -26.76 -0.36
C THR A 183 6.71 -25.40 -0.76
N LEU A 184 6.69 -24.45 0.18
CA LEU A 184 6.12 -23.13 -0.04
C LEU A 184 7.22 -22.09 -0.22
N GLN A 185 7.19 -21.37 -1.35
CA GLN A 185 7.98 -20.18 -1.58
C GLN A 185 7.05 -18.98 -1.76
N THR A 186 7.18 -17.96 -0.90
CA THR A 186 6.38 -16.73 -1.01
C THR A 186 7.19 -15.64 -1.72
N ARG A 187 6.58 -14.96 -2.70
CA ARG A 187 7.17 -13.79 -3.38
C ARG A 187 6.39 -12.52 -3.04
N CYS A 188 6.96 -11.71 -2.14
CA CYS A 188 6.37 -10.43 -1.76
C CYS A 188 6.67 -9.37 -2.84
N MET A 189 5.63 -8.78 -3.41
CA MET A 189 5.69 -7.79 -4.48
C MET A 189 5.26 -6.41 -3.99
N THR A 190 5.67 -5.37 -4.72
CA THR A 190 5.50 -3.97 -4.33
C THR A 190 4.11 -3.41 -4.64
N SER A 191 3.43 -3.95 -5.65
CA SER A 191 2.09 -3.54 -6.09
C SER A 191 1.40 -4.66 -6.87
N TRP A 192 0.21 -4.40 -7.41
CA TRP A 192 -0.56 -5.39 -8.17
C TRP A 192 -0.01 -5.66 -9.57
N ASN A 193 0.58 -4.66 -10.25
CA ASN A 193 1.09 -4.84 -11.62
C ASN A 193 2.24 -5.88 -11.69
N PRO A 194 3.23 -5.89 -10.77
CA PRO A 194 4.21 -6.98 -10.71
C PRO A 194 3.58 -8.36 -10.49
N VAL A 195 2.48 -8.45 -9.73
CA VAL A 195 1.77 -9.73 -9.51
C VAL A 195 1.15 -10.21 -10.82
N GLN A 196 0.51 -9.32 -11.58
CA GLN A 196 -0.02 -9.61 -12.91
C GLN A 196 1.08 -10.10 -13.85
N GLU A 197 2.17 -9.33 -14.00
CA GLU A 197 3.29 -9.66 -14.88
C GLU A 197 3.90 -11.03 -14.54
N ALA A 198 4.05 -11.34 -13.25
CA ALA A 198 4.63 -12.60 -12.81
C ALA A 198 3.73 -13.80 -13.15
N LEU A 199 2.40 -13.66 -13.08
CA LEU A 199 1.46 -14.71 -13.48
C LEU A 199 1.48 -14.92 -15.00
N GLU A 200 1.45 -13.83 -15.76
CA GLU A 200 1.50 -13.83 -17.23
C GLU A 200 2.75 -14.52 -17.74
N ARG A 201 3.91 -14.16 -17.20
CA ARG A 201 5.22 -14.71 -17.59
C ARG A 201 5.52 -16.08 -17.01
N ALA A 202 4.56 -16.71 -16.34
CA ALA A 202 4.76 -17.98 -15.64
C ALA A 202 5.91 -17.93 -14.61
N GLU A 203 6.23 -16.77 -14.02
CA GLU A 203 7.31 -16.64 -13.03
C GLU A 203 6.90 -17.19 -11.66
N VAL A 204 5.60 -17.26 -11.39
CA VAL A 204 4.99 -17.83 -10.19
C VAL A 204 3.91 -18.86 -10.54
N ASP A 205 3.67 -19.80 -9.62
CA ASP A 205 2.72 -20.91 -9.79
C ASP A 205 1.31 -20.51 -9.39
N GLY A 206 1.18 -19.49 -8.54
CA GLY A 206 -0.08 -18.91 -8.11
C GLY A 206 0.11 -17.58 -7.40
N ALA A 207 -0.99 -16.96 -7.02
CA ALA A 207 -0.98 -15.67 -6.34
C ALA A 207 -2.20 -15.47 -5.44
N PHE A 208 -1.98 -14.66 -4.41
CA PHE A 208 -3.04 -13.92 -3.74
C PHE A 208 -3.24 -12.61 -4.49
N ILE A 209 -4.43 -12.42 -5.08
CA ILE A 209 -4.67 -11.36 -6.05
C ILE A 209 -6.12 -10.86 -5.98
N LEU A 210 -6.34 -9.60 -6.34
CA LEU A 210 -7.68 -9.04 -6.47
C LEU A 210 -8.51 -9.82 -7.49
N ALA A 211 -9.74 -10.20 -7.14
CA ALA A 211 -10.62 -10.97 -8.02
C ALA A 211 -10.79 -10.34 -9.42
N PRO A 212 -11.04 -9.00 -9.55
CA PRO A 212 -11.17 -8.39 -10.87
C PRO A 212 -9.92 -8.48 -11.74
N ILE A 213 -8.73 -8.41 -11.14
CA ILE A 213 -7.47 -8.56 -11.89
C ILE A 213 -7.36 -9.98 -12.43
N ALA A 214 -7.61 -10.98 -11.59
CA ALA A 214 -7.50 -12.37 -12.03
C ALA A 214 -8.53 -12.74 -13.11
N MET A 215 -9.75 -12.21 -13.01
CA MET A 215 -10.75 -12.37 -14.07
C MET A 215 -10.28 -11.71 -15.37
N ASP A 216 -9.66 -10.53 -15.31
CA ASP A 216 -9.09 -9.88 -16.51
C ASP A 216 -7.93 -10.70 -17.09
N LEU A 217 -7.02 -11.25 -16.28
CA LEU A 217 -5.97 -12.15 -16.77
C LEU A 217 -6.54 -13.39 -17.46
N PHE A 218 -7.56 -14.02 -16.86
CA PHE A 218 -8.24 -15.18 -17.42
C PHE A 218 -8.96 -14.85 -18.74
N ALA A 219 -9.65 -13.70 -18.81
CA ALA A 219 -10.33 -13.23 -20.02
C ALA A 219 -9.39 -13.10 -21.23
N PHE A 220 -8.12 -12.79 -20.98
CA PHE A 220 -7.08 -12.63 -22.00
C PHE A 220 -6.14 -13.84 -22.11
N GLY A 221 -6.61 -15.01 -21.67
CA GLY A 221 -5.99 -16.30 -22.00
C GLY A 221 -4.82 -16.70 -21.11
N VAL A 222 -4.57 -16.02 -19.99
CA VAL A 222 -3.60 -16.50 -19.00
C VAL A 222 -4.22 -17.74 -18.32
N PRO A 223 -3.55 -18.91 -18.35
CA PRO A 223 -4.14 -20.19 -17.93
C PRO A 223 -4.17 -20.29 -16.40
N LEU A 224 -5.17 -19.66 -15.77
CA LEU A 224 -5.34 -19.56 -14.33
C LEU A 224 -6.73 -20.04 -13.90
N LYS A 225 -6.81 -20.77 -12.79
CA LYS A 225 -8.07 -21.02 -12.08
C LYS A 225 -8.04 -20.42 -10.69
N MET A 226 -9.20 -19.95 -10.25
CA MET A 226 -9.44 -19.61 -8.86
C MET A 226 -9.70 -20.89 -8.05
N ILE A 227 -8.95 -21.09 -6.97
CA ILE A 227 -9.08 -22.29 -6.11
C ILE A 227 -9.77 -22.01 -4.76
N SER A 228 -9.78 -20.75 -4.31
CA SER A 228 -10.46 -20.31 -3.10
C SER A 228 -10.55 -18.78 -3.04
N LEU A 229 -11.37 -18.23 -2.14
CA LEU A 229 -11.15 -16.87 -1.66
C LEU A 229 -9.87 -16.82 -0.81
N ALA A 230 -9.25 -15.64 -0.71
CA ALA A 230 -8.21 -15.39 0.29
C ALA A 230 -8.81 -14.90 1.62
N HIS A 231 -9.93 -14.18 1.55
CA HIS A 231 -10.72 -13.65 2.67
C HIS A 231 -12.05 -13.06 2.16
N LYS A 232 -12.91 -12.66 3.11
CA LYS A 232 -14.06 -11.76 2.88
C LYS A 232 -13.87 -10.44 3.65
N ASN A 233 -14.50 -9.35 3.23
CA ASN A 233 -14.35 -7.99 3.82
C ASN A 233 -12.88 -7.52 3.88
N GLY A 234 -12.53 -6.59 4.77
CA GLY A 234 -11.13 -6.27 5.09
C GLY A 234 -10.58 -4.98 4.51
N SER A 235 -11.42 -4.20 3.82
CA SER A 235 -11.03 -2.87 3.32
C SER A 235 -11.58 -1.75 4.19
N ILE A 236 -10.84 -0.65 4.25
CA ILE A 236 -11.20 0.56 4.98
C ILE A 236 -11.21 1.76 4.02
N CYS A 237 -12.20 2.62 4.19
CA CYS A 237 -12.28 3.92 3.52
C CYS A 237 -11.94 5.02 4.53
N VAL A 238 -10.97 5.87 4.19
CA VAL A 238 -10.51 6.97 5.03
C VAL A 238 -10.53 8.29 4.26
N ARG A 239 -10.67 9.39 4.99
CA ARG A 239 -10.49 10.75 4.47
C ARG A 239 -9.30 11.44 5.11
N LYS A 240 -8.77 12.47 4.45
CA LYS A 240 -7.75 13.35 5.03
C LYS A 240 -8.30 14.06 6.27
N LYS A 241 -7.53 14.07 7.37
CA LYS A 241 -7.91 14.74 8.62
C LYS A 241 -7.91 16.26 8.42
N THR A 242 -9.09 16.80 8.12
CA THR A 242 -9.36 18.24 7.90
C THR A 242 -10.78 18.55 8.35
N SER A 243 -11.08 19.83 8.63
CA SER A 243 -12.44 20.26 8.97
C SER A 243 -13.38 20.07 7.78
N VAL A 244 -14.49 19.36 8.00
CA VAL A 244 -15.49 19.04 6.96
C VAL A 244 -16.89 19.39 7.47
N THR A 245 -17.69 20.03 6.61
CA THR A 245 -19.10 20.34 6.89
C THR A 245 -20.06 19.30 6.31
N ASP A 246 -19.78 18.84 5.09
CA ASP A 246 -20.53 17.83 4.37
C ASP A 246 -19.61 17.08 3.38
N LEU A 247 -19.86 15.80 3.16
CA LEU A 247 -19.00 14.97 2.31
C LEU A 247 -19.06 15.35 0.82
N GLY A 248 -20.22 15.80 0.33
CA GLY A 248 -20.40 16.13 -1.08
C GLY A 248 -19.52 17.29 -1.52
N SER A 249 -19.48 18.37 -0.74
CA SER A 249 -18.59 19.51 -0.98
C SER A 249 -17.12 19.14 -0.76
N PHE A 250 -16.83 18.30 0.22
CA PHE A 250 -15.48 17.85 0.53
C PHE A 250 -14.82 17.09 -0.63
N PHE A 251 -15.56 16.20 -1.29
CA PHE A 251 -15.02 15.37 -2.37
C PHE A 251 -15.02 16.05 -3.75
N ARG A 252 -15.87 17.04 -3.97
CA ARG A 252 -16.00 17.70 -5.28
C ARG A 252 -14.68 18.34 -5.73
N GLY A 253 -14.25 17.99 -6.94
CA GLY A 253 -13.01 18.45 -7.56
C GLY A 253 -11.74 17.94 -6.90
N LYS A 254 -11.84 16.97 -5.98
CA LYS A 254 -10.69 16.36 -5.31
C LYS A 254 -10.29 15.03 -5.95
N THR A 255 -9.09 14.59 -5.58
CA THR A 255 -8.57 13.28 -5.94
C THR A 255 -8.81 12.30 -4.79
N PHE A 256 -9.09 11.04 -5.11
CA PHE A 256 -9.24 9.96 -4.15
C PHE A 256 -8.44 8.75 -4.60
N VAL A 257 -7.70 8.15 -3.67
CA VAL A 257 -6.68 7.18 -4.02
C VAL A 257 -7.22 5.75 -3.91
N ILE A 258 -6.90 4.93 -4.90
CA ILE A 258 -7.25 3.51 -4.98
C ILE A 258 -6.01 2.68 -5.33
N PRO A 259 -5.98 1.39 -4.95
CA PRO A 259 -4.78 0.57 -5.14
C PRO A 259 -4.61 0.09 -6.58
N HIS A 260 -5.72 0.01 -7.32
CA HIS A 260 -5.79 -0.40 -8.72
C HIS A 260 -7.20 -0.11 -9.27
N GLU A 261 -7.33 0.17 -10.57
CA GLU A 261 -8.65 0.37 -11.20
C GLU A 261 -9.51 -0.89 -11.16
N LEU A 262 -8.90 -2.04 -11.48
CA LEU A 262 -9.54 -3.34 -11.34
C LEU A 262 -9.51 -3.82 -9.88
N SER A 263 -10.27 -3.16 -9.00
CA SER A 263 -10.33 -3.52 -7.59
C SER A 263 -11.71 -3.29 -6.98
N ILE A 264 -12.03 -4.08 -5.96
CA ILE A 264 -13.24 -3.89 -5.14
C ILE A 264 -13.24 -2.54 -4.41
N HIS A 265 -12.06 -2.00 -4.10
CA HIS A 265 -11.88 -0.68 -3.51
C HIS A 265 -12.38 0.42 -4.44
N HIS A 266 -12.02 0.33 -5.73
CA HIS A 266 -12.53 1.24 -6.75
C HIS A 266 -14.04 1.07 -6.92
N MET A 267 -14.52 -0.17 -7.01
CA MET A 267 -15.95 -0.47 -7.17
C MET A 267 -16.81 0.09 -6.02
N LEU A 268 -16.46 -0.21 -4.76
CA LEU A 268 -17.23 0.22 -3.59
C LEU A 268 -17.15 1.72 -3.36
N SER A 269 -15.97 2.32 -3.55
CA SER A 269 -15.87 3.78 -3.50
C SER A 269 -16.67 4.41 -4.65
N HIS A 270 -16.69 3.83 -5.85
CA HIS A 270 -17.47 4.36 -6.97
C HIS A 270 -18.97 4.35 -6.66
N MET A 271 -19.48 3.26 -6.05
CA MET A 271 -20.85 3.19 -5.54
C MET A 271 -21.14 4.32 -4.53
N PHE A 272 -20.24 4.52 -3.57
CA PHE A 272 -20.38 5.54 -2.53
C PHE A 272 -20.36 6.97 -3.09
N ILE A 273 -19.42 7.27 -4.00
CA ILE A 273 -19.27 8.59 -4.62
C ILE A 273 -20.46 8.89 -5.55
N THR A 274 -20.87 7.93 -6.37
CA THR A 274 -22.01 8.10 -7.28
C THR A 274 -23.32 8.29 -6.51
N ALA A 275 -23.50 7.59 -5.38
CA ALA A 275 -24.66 7.79 -4.51
C ALA A 275 -24.72 9.19 -3.87
N MET A 276 -23.58 9.89 -3.73
CA MET A 276 -23.55 11.31 -3.34
C MET A 276 -23.87 12.28 -4.48
N GLY A 277 -24.12 11.78 -5.70
CA GLY A 277 -24.41 12.60 -6.88
C GLY A 277 -23.16 13.21 -7.53
N LEU A 278 -21.96 12.72 -7.19
CA LEU A 278 -20.72 13.06 -7.88
C LEU A 278 -20.52 12.14 -9.09
N LYS A 279 -19.78 12.63 -10.08
CA LYS A 279 -19.41 11.95 -11.33
C LYS A 279 -17.95 11.55 -11.26
N PRO A 280 -17.64 10.27 -10.98
CA PRO A 280 -16.27 9.80 -10.90
C PRO A 280 -15.59 9.81 -12.27
N GLY A 281 -14.33 10.25 -12.30
CA GLY A 281 -13.41 10.13 -13.42
C GLY A 281 -12.06 9.58 -12.95
N ILE A 282 -11.14 9.37 -13.88
CA ILE A 282 -9.74 9.04 -13.58
C ILE A 282 -8.91 10.31 -13.68
N ALA A 283 -8.00 10.54 -12.73
CA ALA A 283 -7.10 11.69 -12.73
C ALA A 283 -6.29 11.73 -14.04
N GLY A 284 -6.31 12.88 -14.72
CA GLY A 284 -5.72 13.05 -16.05
C GLY A 284 -6.73 13.04 -17.20
N VAL A 285 -7.94 12.49 -17.00
CA VAL A 285 -9.04 12.54 -17.97
C VAL A 285 -9.99 13.69 -17.57
N ARG A 286 -10.31 14.60 -18.50
CA ARG A 286 -11.09 15.84 -18.21
C ARG A 286 -12.59 15.63 -17.91
N GLU A 287 -13.05 14.40 -17.77
CA GLU A 287 -14.46 14.10 -17.46
C GLU A 287 -14.64 13.80 -15.98
N GLY A 288 -15.63 14.44 -15.35
CA GLY A 288 -16.02 14.19 -13.96
C GLY A 288 -15.98 15.42 -13.05
N ASP A 289 -16.47 15.26 -11.82
CA ASP A 289 -16.34 16.25 -10.74
C ASP A 289 -15.74 15.63 -9.47
N PHE A 290 -15.11 14.46 -9.60
CA PHE A 290 -14.35 13.71 -8.62
C PHE A 290 -13.38 12.78 -9.36
N TYR A 291 -12.13 12.63 -8.89
CA TYR A 291 -11.10 11.91 -9.65
C TYR A 291 -10.44 10.81 -8.84
N TYR A 292 -10.26 9.64 -9.43
CA TYR A 292 -9.46 8.56 -8.87
C TYR A 292 -8.00 8.64 -9.29
N GLU A 293 -7.09 8.31 -8.38
CA GLU A 293 -5.68 8.14 -8.68
C GLU A 293 -5.18 6.79 -8.16
N VAL A 294 -4.44 6.07 -9.01
CA VAL A 294 -3.91 4.74 -8.68
C VAL A 294 -2.55 4.90 -8.01
N VAL A 295 -2.46 4.49 -6.74
CA VAL A 295 -1.21 4.52 -5.97
C VAL A 295 -1.03 3.18 -5.27
N PRO A 296 0.18 2.58 -5.28
CA PRO A 296 0.46 1.38 -4.51
C PRO A 296 0.08 1.53 -3.03
N PRO A 297 -0.54 0.52 -2.38
CA PRO A 297 -1.05 0.61 -1.01
C PRO A 297 -0.07 1.24 -0.01
N ILE A 298 1.19 0.79 -0.03
CA ILE A 298 2.23 1.23 0.90
C ILE A 298 2.58 2.73 0.77
N ARG A 299 2.28 3.35 -0.37
CA ARG A 299 2.54 4.78 -0.64
C ARG A 299 1.32 5.68 -0.43
N MET A 300 0.14 5.12 -0.19
CA MET A 300 -1.09 5.90 -0.06
C MET A 300 -1.09 6.86 1.13
N PRO A 301 -0.60 6.49 2.33
CA PRO A 301 -0.55 7.43 3.46
C PRO A 301 0.32 8.66 3.17
N ASP A 302 1.51 8.44 2.59
CA ASP A 302 2.43 9.53 2.22
C ASP A 302 1.85 10.41 1.12
N PHE A 303 1.18 9.80 0.12
CA PHE A 303 0.49 10.55 -0.93
C PHE A 303 -0.63 11.42 -0.35
N LEU A 304 -1.45 10.87 0.56
CA LEU A 304 -2.51 11.61 1.23
C LEU A 304 -1.96 12.78 2.06
N LYS A 305 -0.84 12.56 2.76
CA LYS A 305 -0.16 13.59 3.56
C LYS A 305 0.35 14.74 2.68
N THR A 306 1.09 14.41 1.62
CA THR A 306 1.82 15.39 0.80
C THR A 306 0.98 16.09 -0.26
N ASN A 307 -0.10 15.48 -0.75
CA ASN A 307 -0.92 16.05 -1.82
C ASN A 307 -2.09 16.89 -1.26
N PRO A 308 -2.18 18.20 -1.57
CA PRO A 308 -3.30 19.06 -1.14
C PRO A 308 -4.65 18.73 -1.78
N MET A 309 -4.65 18.06 -2.94
CA MET A 309 -5.84 17.66 -3.68
C MET A 309 -6.36 16.28 -3.27
N ALA A 310 -5.55 15.48 -2.55
CA ALA A 310 -5.98 14.19 -2.03
C ALA A 310 -7.01 14.35 -0.90
N SER A 311 -8.19 13.78 -1.11
CA SER A 311 -9.32 13.81 -0.16
C SER A 311 -9.38 12.58 0.74
N GLY A 312 -8.82 11.46 0.32
CA GLY A 312 -8.90 10.19 1.03
C GLY A 312 -8.44 9.02 0.17
N PHE A 313 -8.59 7.83 0.71
CA PHE A 313 -8.30 6.59 -0.01
C PHE A 313 -9.15 5.42 0.50
N MET A 314 -9.30 4.41 -0.34
CA MET A 314 -9.88 3.12 0.05
C MET A 314 -8.90 2.01 -0.29
N VAL A 315 -8.57 1.18 0.69
CA VAL A 315 -7.51 0.16 0.58
C VAL A 315 -7.74 -0.97 1.58
N ALA A 316 -7.07 -2.10 1.37
CA ALA A 316 -6.99 -3.18 2.34
C ALA A 316 -6.26 -2.72 3.61
N GLU A 317 -6.68 -3.25 4.76
CA GLU A 317 -5.96 -3.07 6.01
C GLU A 317 -4.55 -3.73 5.94
N PRO A 318 -3.57 -3.32 6.77
CA PRO A 318 -3.64 -2.35 7.87
C PRO A 318 -3.37 -0.89 7.46
N ILE A 319 -3.32 -0.60 6.16
CA ILE A 319 -2.83 0.70 5.65
C ILE A 319 -3.68 1.87 6.15
N GLY A 320 -5.01 1.73 6.15
CA GLY A 320 -5.91 2.79 6.62
C GLY A 320 -5.88 2.98 8.13
N THR A 321 -5.95 1.90 8.92
CA THR A 321 -5.84 2.01 10.38
C THR A 321 -4.47 2.59 10.80
N LYS A 322 -3.40 2.24 10.09
CA LYS A 322 -2.08 2.87 10.29
C LYS A 322 -2.11 4.37 10.01
N ALA A 323 -2.67 4.81 8.87
CA ALA A 323 -2.75 6.24 8.55
C ALA A 323 -3.59 7.04 9.56
N ILE A 324 -4.61 6.42 10.16
CA ILE A 324 -5.40 7.00 11.25
C ILE A 324 -4.55 7.11 12.52
N ALA A 325 -3.81 6.06 12.87
CA ALA A 325 -2.91 6.03 14.01
C ALA A 325 -1.75 7.05 13.90
N GLU A 326 -1.36 7.42 12.68
CA GLU A 326 -0.36 8.47 12.40
C GLU A 326 -0.96 9.88 12.31
N GLY A 327 -2.28 10.04 12.55
CA GLY A 327 -2.96 11.33 12.48
C GLY A 327 -3.13 11.91 11.08
N ILE A 328 -2.84 11.14 10.03
CA ILE A 328 -2.94 11.57 8.62
C ILE A 328 -4.40 11.55 8.16
N ALA A 329 -5.17 10.57 8.63
CA ALA A 329 -6.49 10.26 8.12
C ALA A 329 -7.53 10.01 9.22
N GLU A 330 -8.80 10.05 8.84
CA GLU A 330 -9.95 9.69 9.67
C GLU A 330 -10.79 8.63 8.95
N GLN A 331 -11.29 7.64 9.70
CA GLN A 331 -12.14 6.60 9.12
C GLN A 331 -13.46 7.21 8.65
N LEU A 332 -13.86 6.87 7.42
CA LEU A 332 -15.22 7.10 6.92
C LEU A 332 -16.10 5.88 7.19
N PHE A 333 -15.68 4.71 6.72
CA PHE A 333 -16.42 3.46 6.87
C PHE A 333 -15.52 2.25 6.57
N LEU A 334 -15.96 1.07 7.00
CA LEU A 334 -15.42 -0.21 6.56
C LEU A 334 -16.20 -0.73 5.36
N SER A 335 -15.55 -1.47 4.46
CA SER A 335 -16.20 -1.97 3.24
C SER A 335 -17.45 -2.81 3.49
N ALA A 336 -17.49 -3.54 4.62
CA ALA A 336 -18.66 -4.31 5.05
C ALA A 336 -19.89 -3.45 5.38
N GLU A 337 -19.73 -2.14 5.60
CA GLU A 337 -20.86 -1.20 5.76
C GLU A 337 -21.52 -0.84 4.41
N LEU A 338 -20.90 -1.16 3.28
CA LEU A 338 -21.50 -1.08 1.94
C LEU A 338 -21.85 -2.46 1.38
N TRP A 339 -21.00 -3.45 1.61
CA TRP A 339 -21.23 -4.82 1.14
C TRP A 339 -20.71 -5.82 2.17
N GLN A 340 -21.60 -6.35 3.01
CA GLN A 340 -21.21 -7.36 3.99
C GLN A 340 -20.74 -8.64 3.30
N ASN A 341 -19.67 -9.23 3.83
CA ASN A 341 -19.09 -10.51 3.42
C ASN A 341 -18.72 -10.55 1.91
N HIS A 342 -18.35 -9.40 1.35
CA HIS A 342 -17.98 -9.29 -0.04
C HIS A 342 -16.65 -10.02 -0.34
N PRO A 343 -16.49 -10.61 -1.55
CA PRO A 343 -15.19 -11.09 -2.00
C PRO A 343 -14.26 -9.90 -2.28
N CYS A 344 -12.96 -10.11 -2.11
CA CYS A 344 -11.92 -9.11 -2.42
C CYS A 344 -10.73 -9.79 -3.11
N CYS A 345 -9.78 -10.31 -2.33
CA CYS A 345 -8.69 -11.12 -2.86
C CYS A 345 -9.11 -12.60 -2.96
N ILE A 346 -8.59 -13.26 -3.98
CA ILE A 346 -8.75 -14.69 -4.26
C ILE A 346 -7.38 -15.34 -4.36
N VAL A 347 -7.38 -16.67 -4.29
CA VAL A 347 -6.20 -17.48 -4.56
C VAL A 347 -6.35 -18.09 -5.94
N VAL A 348 -5.42 -17.77 -6.83
CA VAL A 348 -5.34 -18.37 -8.16
C VAL A 348 -4.11 -19.25 -8.29
N MET A 349 -4.24 -20.32 -9.08
CA MET A 349 -3.15 -21.20 -9.47
C MET A 349 -3.16 -21.34 -10.98
N ARG A 350 -1.97 -21.52 -11.57
CA ARG A 350 -1.84 -21.88 -12.98
C ARG A 350 -2.44 -23.25 -13.26
N GLU A 351 -3.13 -23.38 -14.39
CA GLU A 351 -3.82 -24.61 -14.78
C GLU A 351 -2.86 -25.80 -14.83
N GLU A 352 -1.65 -25.63 -15.37
CA GLU A 352 -0.68 -26.72 -15.41
C GLU A 352 -0.26 -27.23 -14.02
N VAL A 353 -0.24 -26.37 -13.00
CA VAL A 353 0.10 -26.76 -11.62
C VAL A 353 -1.05 -27.57 -11.02
N ILE A 354 -2.29 -27.18 -11.31
CA ILE A 354 -3.48 -27.91 -10.87
C ILE A 354 -3.52 -29.29 -11.52
N GLU A 355 -3.32 -29.36 -12.84
CA GLU A 355 -3.38 -30.60 -13.61
C GLU A 355 -2.29 -31.59 -13.22
N GLU A 356 -1.05 -31.12 -13.04
CA GLU A 356 0.11 -31.99 -12.76
C GLU A 356 0.33 -32.25 -11.26
N HIS A 357 -0.16 -31.36 -10.39
CA HIS A 357 0.09 -31.40 -8.95
C HIS A 357 -1.16 -31.14 -8.09
N GLY A 358 -2.33 -31.63 -8.51
CA GLY A 358 -3.59 -31.43 -7.79
C GLY A 358 -3.56 -31.81 -6.30
N GLU A 359 -2.81 -32.85 -5.92
CA GLU A 359 -2.65 -33.22 -4.50
C GLU A 359 -1.89 -32.17 -3.67
N ALA A 360 -0.92 -31.47 -4.27
CA ALA A 360 -0.22 -30.36 -3.62
C ALA A 360 -1.13 -29.13 -3.48
N VAL A 361 -1.93 -28.84 -4.52
CA VAL A 361 -2.91 -27.75 -4.49
C VAL A 361 -3.97 -28.01 -3.41
N GLU A 362 -4.48 -29.24 -3.32
CA GLU A 362 -5.43 -29.63 -2.28
C GLU A 362 -4.84 -29.48 -0.87
N GLU A 363 -3.62 -29.98 -0.66
CA GLU A 363 -2.92 -29.86 0.63
C GLU A 363 -2.70 -28.38 1.00
N PHE A 364 -2.35 -27.54 0.02
CA PHE A 364 -2.19 -26.10 0.21
C PHE A 364 -3.51 -25.42 0.59
N VAL A 365 -4.62 -25.72 -0.10
CA VAL A 365 -5.95 -25.17 0.25
C VAL A 365 -6.38 -25.57 1.66
N LYS A 366 -6.15 -26.83 2.05
CA LYS A 366 -6.42 -27.30 3.43
C LYS A 366 -5.61 -26.51 4.47
N LEU A 367 -4.35 -26.22 4.17
CA LEU A 367 -3.51 -25.40 5.05
C LEU A 367 -4.02 -23.95 5.14
N LEU A 368 -4.51 -23.36 4.04
CA LEU A 368 -5.11 -22.03 4.06
C LEU A 368 -6.37 -21.95 4.92
N VAL A 369 -7.24 -22.97 4.86
CA VAL A 369 -8.44 -23.07 5.73
C VAL A 369 -8.03 -23.11 7.21
N GLN A 370 -7.04 -23.95 7.57
CA GLN A 370 -6.53 -24.02 8.94
C GLN A 370 -5.91 -22.69 9.41
N ALA A 371 -5.17 -22.01 8.53
CA ALA A 371 -4.59 -20.70 8.80
C ALA A 371 -5.69 -19.65 9.02
N GLY A 372 -6.74 -19.67 8.19
CA GLY A 372 -7.89 -18.79 8.28
C GLY A 372 -8.67 -18.92 9.57
N GLU A 373 -8.93 -20.16 10.01
CA GLU A 373 -9.55 -20.45 11.30
C GLU A 373 -8.67 -19.98 12.47
N PHE A 374 -7.35 -20.21 12.39
CA PHE A 374 -6.41 -19.77 13.42
C PHE A 374 -6.43 -18.26 13.60
N ILE A 375 -6.46 -17.48 12.50
CA ILE A 375 -6.53 -16.02 12.56
C ILE A 375 -7.80 -15.57 13.30
N SER A 376 -8.95 -16.17 12.98
CA SER A 376 -10.24 -15.85 13.62
C SER A 376 -10.25 -16.18 15.12
N LYS A 377 -9.68 -17.33 15.52
CA LYS A 377 -9.68 -17.80 16.91
C LYS A 377 -8.58 -17.20 17.79
N LYS A 378 -7.46 -16.77 17.20
CA LYS A 378 -6.27 -16.28 17.92
C LYS A 378 -5.72 -14.99 17.29
N PRO A 379 -6.52 -13.91 17.23
CA PRO A 379 -6.15 -12.68 16.54
C PRO A 379 -4.89 -12.02 17.12
N GLU A 380 -4.62 -12.15 18.42
CA GLU A 380 -3.39 -11.64 19.05
C GLU A 380 -2.13 -12.30 18.46
N THR A 381 -2.07 -13.63 18.48
CA THR A 381 -0.91 -14.37 17.96
C THR A 381 -0.81 -14.23 16.44
N ALA A 382 -1.95 -14.18 15.75
CA ALA A 382 -1.98 -13.91 14.31
C ALA A 382 -1.44 -12.51 13.97
N ALA A 383 -1.68 -11.51 14.82
CA ALA A 383 -1.11 -10.18 14.66
C ALA A 383 0.43 -10.18 14.82
N GLU A 384 0.99 -10.96 15.73
CA GLU A 384 2.45 -11.11 15.86
C GLU A 384 3.07 -11.73 14.61
N ILE A 385 2.48 -12.83 14.11
CA ILE A 385 2.90 -13.48 12.85
C ILE A 385 2.76 -12.51 11.69
N GLY A 386 1.65 -11.79 11.63
CA GLY A 386 1.33 -10.87 10.55
C GLY A 386 2.28 -9.67 10.49
N VAL A 387 2.74 -9.12 11.62
CA VAL A 387 3.78 -8.08 11.61
C VAL A 387 5.07 -8.60 10.98
N ALA A 388 5.51 -9.80 11.36
CA ALA A 388 6.73 -10.38 10.80
C ALA A 388 6.61 -10.71 9.30
N PHE A 389 5.43 -11.16 8.85
CA PHE A 389 5.18 -11.53 7.46
C PHE A 389 4.94 -10.33 6.55
N LEU A 390 4.16 -9.35 7.01
CA LEU A 390 3.75 -8.19 6.23
C LEU A 390 4.79 -7.07 6.26
N ASP A 391 5.63 -6.98 7.29
CA ASP A 391 6.67 -5.96 7.40
C ASP A 391 8.02 -6.55 7.88
N PRO A 392 8.61 -7.50 7.12
CA PRO A 392 9.80 -8.23 7.55
C PRO A 392 11.01 -7.32 7.77
N ASN A 393 11.10 -6.22 7.01
CA ASN A 393 12.19 -5.25 7.07
C ASN A 393 11.88 -4.04 7.97
N ARG A 394 10.70 -3.99 8.61
CA ARG A 394 10.21 -2.85 9.41
C ARG A 394 10.13 -1.53 8.64
N ASN A 395 10.00 -1.58 7.33
CA ASN A 395 9.87 -0.41 6.47
C ASN A 395 8.48 0.22 6.56
N LEU A 396 7.44 -0.58 6.82
CA LEU A 396 6.08 -0.08 7.02
C LEU A 396 5.86 0.47 8.43
N GLY A 397 6.72 0.16 9.40
CA GLY A 397 6.52 0.53 10.79
C GLY A 397 5.28 -0.12 11.42
N LEU A 398 4.89 -1.31 10.93
CA LEU A 398 3.68 -1.97 11.36
C LEU A 398 3.80 -2.48 12.81
N ARG A 399 2.80 -2.19 13.64
CA ARG A 399 2.78 -2.54 15.07
C ARG A 399 1.73 -3.63 15.36
N VAL A 400 2.03 -4.51 16.31
CA VAL A 400 1.10 -5.59 16.73
C VAL A 400 -0.26 -5.05 17.21
N PRO A 401 -0.37 -3.96 17.99
CA PRO A 401 -1.66 -3.40 18.37
C PRO A 401 -2.54 -2.95 17.20
N ILE A 402 -1.93 -2.38 16.14
CA ILE A 402 -2.64 -1.97 14.92
C ILE A 402 -3.23 -3.22 14.25
N LEU A 403 -2.39 -4.23 14.03
CA LEU A 403 -2.83 -5.44 13.35
C LEU A 403 -3.84 -6.24 14.18
N LYS A 404 -3.66 -6.29 15.50
CA LYS A 404 -4.65 -6.85 16.42
C LYS A 404 -5.99 -6.14 16.28
N ASN A 405 -6.01 -4.81 16.30
CA ASN A 405 -7.24 -4.04 16.12
C ASN A 405 -7.96 -4.42 14.82
N VAL A 406 -7.22 -4.45 13.70
CA VAL A 406 -7.72 -4.86 12.39
C VAL A 406 -8.34 -6.27 12.43
N LEU A 407 -7.66 -7.24 13.05
CA LEU A 407 -8.13 -8.63 13.10
C LEU A 407 -9.31 -8.84 14.06
N THR A 408 -9.46 -7.98 15.07
CA THR A 408 -10.57 -8.02 16.03
C THR A 408 -11.78 -7.18 15.63
N GLU A 409 -11.69 -6.41 14.54
CA GLU A 409 -12.77 -5.57 14.04
C GLU A 409 -13.98 -6.43 13.61
N PRO A 410 -15.16 -6.27 14.25
CA PRO A 410 -16.33 -7.11 13.95
C PRO A 410 -16.77 -7.05 12.47
N GLN A 411 -16.72 -5.87 11.86
CA GLN A 411 -17.01 -5.66 10.43
C GLN A 411 -15.75 -5.70 9.54
N GLY A 412 -14.61 -6.10 10.10
CA GLY A 412 -13.33 -6.21 9.41
C GLY A 412 -13.19 -7.49 8.61
N ILE A 413 -11.93 -7.81 8.31
CA ILE A 413 -11.56 -8.99 7.52
C ILE A 413 -12.08 -10.30 8.15
N LYS A 414 -12.56 -11.22 7.32
CA LYS A 414 -12.98 -12.57 7.70
C LYS A 414 -12.16 -13.59 6.92
N THR A 415 -11.42 -14.41 7.66
CA THR A 415 -10.52 -15.44 7.11
C THR A 415 -11.03 -16.85 7.37
N ASP A 416 -12.11 -17.01 8.15
CA ASP A 416 -12.70 -18.29 8.54
C ASP A 416 -13.73 -18.83 7.53
N ASP A 417 -13.97 -18.08 6.46
CA ASP A 417 -14.80 -18.49 5.33
C ASP A 417 -14.12 -18.09 4.01
N LEU A 418 -13.49 -19.08 3.39
CA LEU A 418 -12.75 -18.95 2.14
C LEU A 418 -13.53 -19.50 0.93
N MET A 419 -14.81 -19.84 1.11
CA MET A 419 -15.61 -20.42 0.05
C MET A 419 -16.00 -19.35 -0.99
N PRO A 420 -15.79 -19.62 -2.29
CA PRO A 420 -16.24 -18.74 -3.36
C PRO A 420 -17.76 -18.54 -3.35
N ASP A 421 -18.21 -17.40 -3.87
CA ASP A 421 -19.61 -17.14 -4.13
C ASP A 421 -19.79 -16.60 -5.55
N HIS A 422 -20.31 -17.44 -6.44
CA HIS A 422 -20.53 -17.12 -7.85
C HIS A 422 -21.42 -15.89 -8.04
N GLN A 423 -22.42 -15.70 -7.19
CA GLN A 423 -23.33 -14.56 -7.28
C GLN A 423 -22.61 -13.24 -6.98
N SER A 424 -21.74 -13.20 -5.96
CA SER A 424 -20.95 -12.02 -5.63
C SER A 424 -19.91 -11.71 -6.69
N LEU A 425 -19.22 -12.72 -7.22
CA LEU A 425 -18.30 -12.51 -8.33
C LEU A 425 -19.02 -11.98 -9.57
N THR A 426 -20.22 -12.49 -9.86
CA THR A 426 -21.11 -11.97 -10.91
C THR A 426 -21.49 -10.53 -10.67
N THR A 427 -21.93 -10.20 -9.45
CA THR A 427 -22.31 -8.84 -9.06
C THR A 427 -21.14 -7.87 -9.23
N MET A 428 -19.94 -8.27 -8.81
CA MET A 428 -18.72 -7.49 -8.93
C MET A 428 -18.34 -7.22 -10.40
N GLN A 429 -18.21 -8.27 -11.22
CA GLN A 429 -17.80 -8.11 -12.63
C GLN A 429 -18.86 -7.33 -13.44
N ARG A 430 -20.15 -7.52 -13.15
CA ARG A 430 -21.24 -6.81 -13.84
C ARG A 430 -21.25 -5.33 -13.47
N TYR A 431 -21.15 -4.99 -12.19
CA TYR A 431 -21.08 -3.58 -11.80
C TYR A 431 -19.87 -2.88 -12.44
N MET A 432 -18.69 -3.51 -12.39
CA MET A 432 -17.49 -2.93 -13.01
C MET A 432 -17.64 -2.74 -14.52
N HIS A 433 -18.21 -3.73 -15.22
CA HIS A 433 -18.39 -3.64 -16.67
C HIS A 433 -19.52 -2.67 -17.07
N ASP A 434 -20.71 -2.86 -16.52
CA ASP A 434 -21.93 -2.20 -16.95
C ASP A 434 -22.03 -0.75 -16.42
N ASN A 435 -21.56 -0.49 -15.19
CA ASN A 435 -21.67 0.83 -14.55
C ASN A 435 -20.38 1.65 -14.61
N MET A 436 -19.21 1.00 -14.59
CA MET A 436 -17.92 1.71 -14.57
C MET A 436 -17.20 1.65 -15.92
N GLY A 437 -17.65 0.81 -16.86
CA GLY A 437 -17.02 0.67 -18.18
C GLY A 437 -15.61 0.05 -18.14
N ILE A 438 -15.29 -0.70 -17.08
CA ILE A 438 -13.98 -1.32 -16.87
C ILE A 438 -14.10 -2.83 -16.63
N GLY A 439 -13.03 -3.56 -16.93
CA GLY A 439 -12.98 -5.00 -16.74
C GLY A 439 -13.79 -5.79 -17.78
N THR A 440 -13.41 -7.06 -17.91
CA THR A 440 -13.96 -7.98 -18.91
C THR A 440 -14.69 -9.11 -18.21
N PRO A 441 -16.02 -9.25 -18.37
CA PRO A 441 -16.75 -10.36 -17.77
C PRO A 441 -16.26 -11.73 -18.28
N VAL A 442 -16.22 -12.72 -17.39
CA VAL A 442 -15.77 -14.08 -17.66
C VAL A 442 -16.82 -15.11 -17.30
N ASP A 443 -16.73 -16.30 -17.90
CA ASP A 443 -17.49 -17.47 -17.46
C ASP A 443 -16.91 -17.98 -16.13
N LEU A 444 -17.64 -17.73 -15.05
CA LEU A 444 -17.22 -18.14 -13.71
C LEU A 444 -17.16 -19.66 -13.54
N ASN A 445 -17.97 -20.42 -14.27
CA ASN A 445 -17.91 -21.89 -14.19
C ASN A 445 -16.60 -22.43 -14.78
N ALA A 446 -16.03 -21.72 -15.76
CA ALA A 446 -14.73 -22.06 -16.33
C ALA A 446 -13.57 -21.54 -15.48
N PHE A 447 -13.77 -20.44 -14.74
CA PHE A 447 -12.71 -19.78 -13.97
C PHE A 447 -12.56 -20.32 -12.54
N VAL A 448 -13.65 -20.67 -11.87
CA VAL A 448 -13.69 -21.07 -10.46
C VAL A 448 -13.66 -22.59 -10.33
N MET A 449 -12.73 -23.10 -9.52
CA MET A 449 -12.60 -24.52 -9.19
C MET A 449 -12.84 -24.73 -7.69
N GLU A 450 -14.09 -25.01 -7.32
CA GLU A 450 -14.52 -25.07 -5.92
C GLU A 450 -14.17 -26.41 -5.24
N GLU A 451 -13.84 -27.44 -6.01
CA GLU A 451 -13.67 -28.81 -5.53
C GLU A 451 -12.64 -28.95 -4.38
N PHE A 452 -11.51 -28.25 -4.48
CA PHE A 452 -10.47 -28.26 -3.46
C PHE A 452 -10.94 -27.64 -2.16
N ILE A 453 -11.59 -26.47 -2.24
CA ILE A 453 -12.05 -25.74 -1.06
C ILE A 453 -13.27 -26.41 -0.43
N GLU A 454 -14.18 -26.99 -1.22
CA GLU A 454 -15.28 -27.81 -0.72
C GLU A 454 -14.80 -29.02 0.07
N ARG A 455 -13.77 -29.73 -0.41
CA ARG A 455 -13.16 -30.84 0.33
C ARG A 455 -12.51 -30.34 1.62
N ALA A 456 -11.72 -29.28 1.54
CA ALA A 456 -11.05 -28.70 2.70
C ALA A 456 -12.04 -28.23 3.79
N CYS A 457 -13.12 -27.55 3.41
CA CYS A 457 -14.15 -27.09 4.35
C CYS A 457 -14.96 -28.24 4.95
N ARG A 458 -15.27 -29.30 4.18
CA ARG A 458 -15.99 -30.49 4.68
C ARG A 458 -15.20 -31.26 5.73
N GLU A 459 -13.89 -31.36 5.54
CA GLU A 459 -12.99 -32.07 6.46
C GLU A 459 -12.65 -31.25 7.72
N HIS A 460 -12.91 -29.94 7.70
CA HIS A 460 -12.55 -29.02 8.77
C HIS A 460 -13.73 -28.73 9.72
N THR A 461 -13.62 -29.16 10.97
CA THR A 461 -14.65 -28.93 11.99
C THR A 461 -14.70 -27.45 12.40
N GLY A 462 -15.80 -26.76 12.11
CA GLY A 462 -16.00 -25.37 12.56
C GLY A 462 -16.09 -24.32 11.44
N TYR A 463 -16.15 -24.73 10.17
CA TYR A 463 -16.48 -23.84 9.06
C TYR A 463 -17.85 -23.17 9.27
N VAL A 464 -17.90 -21.84 9.15
CA VAL A 464 -19.12 -21.03 9.28
C VAL A 464 -19.33 -20.23 8.00
N PRO A 465 -20.30 -20.59 7.14
CA PRO A 465 -20.55 -19.84 5.91
C PRO A 465 -21.09 -18.45 6.23
N ARG A 466 -20.61 -17.46 5.48
CA ARG A 466 -20.98 -16.05 5.57
C ARG A 466 -21.56 -15.60 4.24
N TYR A 467 -22.81 -15.15 4.29
CA TYR A 467 -23.55 -14.74 3.10
C TYR A 467 -23.36 -13.26 2.78
N PRO A 468 -23.14 -12.92 1.52
CA PRO A 468 -22.96 -11.54 1.09
C PRO A 468 -24.27 -10.75 1.19
N GLN A 469 -24.19 -9.48 1.59
CA GLN A 469 -25.33 -8.56 1.56
C GLN A 469 -24.88 -7.18 1.11
N LEU A 470 -25.35 -6.75 -0.06
CA LEU A 470 -25.15 -5.39 -0.54
C LEU A 470 -26.13 -4.45 0.19
N LEU A 471 -25.62 -3.37 0.75
CA LEU A 471 -26.37 -2.39 1.53
C LEU A 471 -26.58 -1.11 0.74
N ASP A 472 -27.55 -0.30 1.16
CA ASP A 472 -27.83 0.99 0.55
C ASP A 472 -26.75 2.04 0.92
N PRO A 473 -26.02 2.60 -0.05
CA PRO A 473 -25.00 3.61 0.22
C PRO A 473 -25.56 4.90 0.81
N LEU A 474 -26.80 5.30 0.49
CA LEU A 474 -27.40 6.55 0.98
C LEU A 474 -27.55 6.52 2.50
N SER A 475 -28.01 5.41 3.05
CA SER A 475 -28.10 5.18 4.49
C SER A 475 -26.74 5.36 5.21
N LEU A 476 -25.64 4.90 4.60
CA LEU A 476 -24.29 5.07 5.13
C LEU A 476 -23.83 6.54 5.06
N ILE A 477 -24.09 7.22 3.94
CA ILE A 477 -23.77 8.64 3.74
C ILE A 477 -24.47 9.50 4.80
N GLU A 478 -25.74 9.25 5.07
CA GLU A 478 -26.51 9.95 6.11
C GLU A 478 -25.94 9.73 7.52
N LYS A 479 -25.56 8.48 7.84
CA LYS A 479 -24.91 8.12 9.11
C LYS A 479 -23.60 8.89 9.29
N ILE A 480 -22.75 8.94 8.27
CA ILE A 480 -21.45 9.62 8.33
C ILE A 480 -21.62 11.14 8.45
N ASN A 481 -22.49 11.76 7.64
CA ASN A 481 -22.74 13.21 7.73
C ASN A 481 -23.27 13.62 9.11
N ARG A 482 -24.08 12.78 9.76
CA ARG A 482 -24.54 12.99 11.14
C ARG A 482 -23.38 12.94 12.13
N SER A 483 -22.51 11.93 12.01
CA SER A 483 -21.32 11.80 12.87
C SER A 483 -20.37 13.00 12.75
N ILE A 484 -20.19 13.52 11.52
CA ILE A 484 -19.37 14.72 11.26
C ILE A 484 -19.96 15.94 11.98
N ARG A 485 -21.29 16.16 11.90
CA ARG A 485 -21.97 17.27 12.59
C ARG A 485 -21.89 17.17 14.11
N GLU A 486 -21.85 15.95 14.65
CA GLU A 486 -21.75 15.66 16.08
C GLU A 486 -20.31 15.67 16.62
N GLY A 487 -19.30 15.79 15.76
CA GLY A 487 -17.89 15.84 16.15
C GLY A 487 -17.37 14.57 16.81
N ARG A 488 -17.92 13.39 16.48
CA ARG A 488 -17.46 12.12 17.05
C ARG A 488 -16.21 11.61 16.32
N GLU A 489 -15.10 11.50 17.04
CA GLU A 489 -13.85 10.90 16.55
C GLU A 489 -13.79 9.38 16.80
N SER A 490 -13.03 8.66 15.98
CA SER A 490 -12.82 7.20 16.07
C SER A 490 -11.78 6.87 17.14
N SER A 491 -12.01 5.81 17.92
CA SER A 491 -11.03 5.29 18.89
C SER A 491 -9.73 4.78 18.23
N LYS A 492 -9.72 4.56 16.91
CA LYS A 492 -8.54 4.10 16.16
C LYS A 492 -7.40 5.12 16.11
N SER A 493 -7.66 6.42 16.31
CA SER A 493 -6.60 7.45 16.37
C SER A 493 -5.60 7.17 17.50
N LYS A 494 -6.07 6.55 18.59
CA LYS A 494 -5.28 6.25 19.80
C LYS A 494 -4.36 5.04 19.65
N LEU A 495 -4.55 4.21 18.62
CA LEU A 495 -3.77 2.98 18.42
C LEU A 495 -2.29 3.24 18.12
N GLY A 496 -1.94 4.41 17.57
CA GLY A 496 -0.54 4.79 17.32
C GLY A 496 0.29 4.92 18.60
N HIS A 497 -0.38 5.18 19.72
CA HIS A 497 0.23 5.38 21.03
C HIS A 497 0.07 4.16 21.97
N GLU A 498 -0.56 3.07 21.51
CA GLU A 498 -0.59 1.82 22.28
C GLU A 498 0.75 1.09 22.17
N GLY A 499 1.30 0.64 23.30
CA GLY A 499 2.56 -0.07 23.30
C GLY A 499 3.22 -0.16 24.68
N LYS A 500 4.51 -0.54 24.67
CA LYS A 500 5.35 -0.56 25.87
C LYS A 500 6.17 0.72 25.92
N TYR A 501 6.13 1.39 27.06
CA TYR A 501 6.81 2.66 27.29
C TYR A 501 7.82 2.52 28.41
N LEU A 502 9.00 3.11 28.22
CA LEU A 502 9.91 3.39 29.32
C LEU A 502 9.42 4.63 30.05
N ILE A 503 9.00 4.45 31.31
CA ILE A 503 8.51 5.52 32.16
C ILE A 503 9.65 6.10 33.00
N PHE A 504 9.76 7.42 33.02
CA PHE A 504 10.74 8.16 33.79
C PHE A 504 10.09 9.39 34.44
N LEU A 505 10.74 9.91 35.48
CA LEU A 505 10.24 11.04 36.25
C LEU A 505 11.05 12.28 35.90
N MET A 506 10.37 13.41 35.73
CA MET A 506 10.99 14.73 35.74
C MET A 506 10.07 15.73 36.43
N ASN A 507 10.62 16.53 37.34
CA ASN A 507 9.85 17.58 38.04
C ASN A 507 8.55 17.06 38.71
N GLY A 508 8.60 15.85 39.28
CA GLY A 508 7.47 15.21 39.92
C GLY A 508 6.37 14.68 38.98
N GLN A 509 6.58 14.74 37.66
CA GLN A 509 5.65 14.23 36.65
C GLN A 509 6.25 13.02 35.91
N TYR A 510 5.38 12.09 35.52
CA TYR A 510 5.77 10.93 34.72
C TYR A 510 5.76 11.27 33.24
N TYR A 511 6.83 10.88 32.57
CA TYR A 511 6.99 10.95 31.13
C TYR A 511 7.25 9.54 30.60
N GLY A 512 6.87 9.30 29.34
CA GLY A 512 7.04 8.01 28.68
C GLY A 512 7.64 8.18 27.29
N VAL A 513 8.60 7.31 26.94
CA VAL A 513 9.07 7.14 25.55
C VAL A 513 8.85 5.70 25.11
N ASP A 514 8.51 5.50 23.84
CA ASP A 514 8.31 4.16 23.28
C ASP A 514 9.59 3.32 23.45
N VAL A 515 9.46 2.13 24.05
CA VAL A 515 10.59 1.24 24.34
C VAL A 515 11.34 0.84 23.08
N MET A 516 10.67 0.85 21.92
CA MET A 516 11.28 0.53 20.63
C MET A 516 12.36 1.53 20.21
N ASN A 517 12.31 2.76 20.75
CA ASN A 517 13.31 3.79 20.48
C ASN A 517 14.43 3.81 21.53
N VAL A 518 14.36 2.97 22.58
CA VAL A 518 15.35 2.95 23.67
C VAL A 518 16.41 1.89 23.39
N LYS A 519 17.67 2.33 23.28
CA LYS A 519 18.80 1.42 23.12
C LYS A 519 19.27 0.85 24.44
N GLU A 520 19.51 1.73 25.40
CA GLU A 520 20.00 1.39 26.75
C GLU A 520 19.81 2.60 27.68
N ILE A 521 19.93 2.34 28.98
CA ILE A 521 19.91 3.37 30.03
C ILE A 521 21.25 3.29 30.74
N VAL A 522 21.92 4.44 30.89
CA VAL A 522 23.20 4.54 31.59
C VAL A 522 23.11 5.57 32.71
N GLY A 523 23.91 5.40 33.75
CA GLY A 523 24.04 6.41 34.80
C GLY A 523 24.69 7.69 34.27
N ILE A 524 24.50 8.81 34.98
CA ILE A 524 25.18 10.06 34.65
C ILE A 524 26.71 9.84 34.60
N MET A 525 27.34 10.36 33.57
CA MET A 525 28.78 10.19 33.32
C MET A 525 29.40 11.51 32.84
N PRO A 526 30.73 11.65 32.81
CA PRO A 526 31.37 12.90 32.40
C PRO A 526 30.96 13.32 30.98
N ILE A 527 30.33 14.50 30.86
CA ILE A 527 29.89 15.09 29.59
C ILE A 527 30.90 16.15 29.18
N ARG A 528 31.42 16.07 27.94
CA ARG A 528 32.28 17.11 27.38
C ARG A 528 31.42 18.13 26.64
N SER A 529 31.38 19.36 27.15
CA SER A 529 30.58 20.44 26.56
C SER A 529 31.08 20.85 25.19
N LEU A 530 30.13 21.22 24.33
CA LEU A 530 30.38 21.72 22.98
C LEU A 530 30.35 23.25 22.98
N ILE A 531 31.20 23.85 22.15
CA ILE A 531 31.24 25.30 21.94
C ILE A 531 30.10 25.67 20.98
N GLN A 532 29.33 26.73 21.28
CA GLN A 532 28.21 27.23 20.45
C GLN A 532 27.02 26.28 20.29
N ALA A 533 26.84 25.30 21.18
CA ALA A 533 25.64 24.47 21.17
C ALA A 533 24.45 25.17 21.86
N PRO A 534 23.19 24.86 21.48
CA PRO A 534 22.01 25.34 22.20
C PRO A 534 22.05 24.96 23.69
N ASP A 535 21.44 25.76 24.56
CA ASP A 535 21.55 25.57 26.02
C ASP A 535 21.05 24.21 26.54
N TYR A 536 20.16 23.55 25.80
CA TYR A 536 19.67 22.21 26.14
C TYR A 536 20.63 21.09 25.72
N VAL A 537 21.62 21.35 24.86
CA VAL A 537 22.65 20.38 24.47
C VAL A 537 23.82 20.49 25.47
N LYS A 538 23.96 19.51 26.35
CA LYS A 538 25.00 19.53 27.39
C LYS A 538 26.38 19.20 26.85
N GLY A 539 26.46 18.42 25.77
CA GLY A 539 27.70 18.08 25.11
C GLY A 539 27.70 16.68 24.53
N ILE A 540 28.84 16.01 24.57
CA ILE A 540 29.03 14.62 24.11
C ILE A 540 29.56 13.72 25.22
N ILE A 541 29.18 12.45 25.16
CA ILE A 541 29.75 11.36 25.98
C ILE A 541 30.44 10.34 25.08
N ASN A 542 31.39 9.61 25.65
CA ASN A 542 31.93 8.40 25.02
C ASN A 542 31.29 7.18 25.70
N LEU A 543 30.45 6.48 24.95
CA LEU A 543 29.81 5.24 25.41
C LEU A 543 30.37 4.07 24.59
N ARG A 544 31.26 3.29 25.22
CA ARG A 544 31.89 2.11 24.63
C ARG A 544 32.58 2.37 23.28
N GLY A 545 33.25 3.51 23.16
CA GLY A 545 33.97 3.92 21.94
C GLY A 545 33.10 4.70 20.94
N ALA A 546 31.79 4.80 21.15
CA ALA A 546 30.91 5.63 20.34
C ALA A 546 30.73 7.02 20.97
N ILE A 547 30.84 8.06 20.16
CA ILE A 547 30.54 9.44 20.55
C ILE A 547 29.02 9.61 20.45
N ILE A 548 28.39 10.03 21.55
CA ILE A 548 26.94 10.23 21.61
C ILE A 548 26.66 11.66 22.11
N PRO A 549 25.91 12.48 21.35
CA PRO A 549 25.47 13.78 21.81
C PRO A 549 24.43 13.62 22.93
N VAL A 550 24.50 14.49 23.93
CA VAL A 550 23.66 14.44 25.13
C VAL A 550 22.88 15.73 25.30
N VAL A 551 21.57 15.56 25.45
CA VAL A 551 20.58 16.62 25.65
C VAL A 551 20.01 16.54 27.06
N ASP A 552 19.90 17.69 27.73
CA ASP A 552 19.19 17.83 28.99
C ASP A 552 17.70 18.05 28.72
N LEU A 553 16.89 17.04 29.02
CA LEU A 553 15.46 17.07 28.70
C LEU A 553 14.72 18.12 29.53
N ARG A 554 15.16 18.42 30.77
CA ARG A 554 14.53 19.48 31.57
C ARG A 554 14.67 20.82 30.86
N ARG A 555 15.89 21.14 30.42
CA ARG A 555 16.15 22.37 29.66
C ARG A 555 15.37 22.40 28.35
N LYS A 556 15.33 21.28 27.63
CA LYS A 556 14.58 21.18 26.36
C LYS A 556 13.08 21.44 26.54
N LEU A 557 12.50 20.95 27.64
CA LEU A 557 11.09 21.12 27.99
C LEU A 557 10.78 22.43 28.73
N GLY A 558 11.78 23.31 28.94
CA GLY A 558 11.62 24.56 29.69
C GLY A 558 11.34 24.36 31.19
N LEU A 559 11.71 23.22 31.76
CA LEU A 559 11.57 22.92 33.19
C LEU A 559 12.73 23.53 33.99
N PRO A 560 12.53 23.84 35.30
CA PRO A 560 13.58 24.39 36.15
C PRO A 560 14.79 23.46 36.24
N GLU A 561 16.00 24.01 36.29
CA GLU A 561 17.22 23.22 36.45
C GLU A 561 17.31 22.58 37.84
N THR A 562 17.98 21.42 37.90
CA THR A 562 18.33 20.73 39.15
C THR A 562 19.73 20.16 39.02
N GLU A 563 20.41 19.98 40.15
CA GLU A 563 21.68 19.26 40.16
C GLU A 563 21.47 17.79 39.81
N TYR A 564 22.45 17.22 39.09
CA TYR A 564 22.47 15.80 38.77
C TYR A 564 22.84 15.00 40.03
N THR A 565 22.12 13.91 40.25
CA THR A 565 22.31 13.01 41.39
C THR A 565 22.70 11.62 40.91
N GLU A 566 23.00 10.69 41.83
CA GLU A 566 23.24 9.29 41.49
C GLU A 566 22.02 8.60 40.83
N ARG A 567 20.81 9.17 41.00
CA ARG A 567 19.58 8.69 40.35
C ARG A 567 19.40 9.21 38.93
N THR A 568 20.13 10.26 38.56
CA THR A 568 20.08 10.86 37.23
C THR A 568 20.64 9.89 36.19
N CYS A 569 19.89 9.67 35.13
CA CYS A 569 20.23 8.73 34.06
C CYS A 569 20.29 9.43 32.71
N ILE A 570 21.05 8.85 31.79
CA ILE A 570 21.03 9.18 30.37
C ILE A 570 20.33 8.01 29.65
N ILE A 571 19.18 8.29 29.03
CA ILE A 571 18.47 7.34 28.17
C ILE A 571 19.07 7.48 26.77
N ILE A 572 19.64 6.40 26.22
CA ILE A 572 20.16 6.40 24.85
C ILE A 572 19.00 6.07 23.91
N LEU A 573 18.57 7.05 23.14
CA LEU A 573 17.51 6.94 22.15
C LEU A 573 18.09 6.70 20.75
N GLU A 574 17.44 5.84 19.98
CA GLU A 574 17.65 5.66 18.54
C GLU A 574 16.63 6.52 17.79
N VAL A 575 17.10 7.55 17.08
CA VAL A 575 16.30 8.54 16.36
C VAL A 575 16.49 8.31 14.85
N PRO A 576 15.43 7.94 14.10
CA PRO A 576 15.51 7.80 12.65
C PRO A 576 15.69 9.17 11.96
N HIS A 577 16.67 9.29 11.07
CA HIS A 577 16.90 10.51 10.28
C HIS A 577 17.57 10.19 8.93
N GLU A 578 16.98 10.63 7.82
CA GLU A 578 17.50 10.46 6.45
C GLU A 578 18.00 9.02 6.13
N GLY A 579 17.25 8.01 6.55
CA GLY A 579 17.60 6.60 6.32
C GLY A 579 18.74 6.07 7.20
N LYS A 580 19.21 6.85 8.19
CA LYS A 580 20.17 6.45 9.22
C LYS A 580 19.51 6.47 10.60
N ILE A 581 20.12 5.79 11.56
CA ILE A 581 19.71 5.82 12.96
C ILE A 581 20.76 6.60 13.75
N LEU A 582 20.39 7.78 14.24
CA LEU A 582 21.23 8.59 15.11
C LEU A 582 21.01 8.15 16.58
N LYS A 583 22.09 8.04 17.35
CA LYS A 583 21.99 7.80 18.79
C LYS A 583 22.09 9.11 19.53
N VAL A 584 21.13 9.41 20.39
CA VAL A 584 21.09 10.62 21.21
C VAL A 584 20.88 10.23 22.66
N GLY A 585 21.72 10.73 23.55
CA GLY A 585 21.55 10.59 24.99
C GLY A 585 20.63 11.67 25.54
N VAL A 586 19.64 11.29 26.34
CA VAL A 586 18.70 12.22 26.95
C VAL A 586 18.76 12.11 28.47
N ILE A 587 19.15 13.19 29.15
CA ILE A 587 19.27 13.25 30.60
C ILE A 587 17.86 13.41 31.21
N VAL A 588 17.55 12.58 32.20
CA VAL A 588 16.30 12.58 32.97
C VAL A 588 16.57 12.43 34.47
N ASP A 589 15.65 12.87 35.34
CA ASP A 589 15.88 12.83 36.81
C ASP A 589 16.06 11.41 37.32
N THR A 590 15.19 10.48 36.89
CA THR A 590 15.29 9.04 37.20
C THR A 590 14.41 8.24 36.24
N VAL A 591 14.86 7.06 35.86
CA VAL A 591 14.00 6.05 35.22
C VAL A 591 13.17 5.35 36.30
N SER A 592 11.93 4.97 35.97
CA SER A 592 11.02 4.27 36.87
C SER A 592 10.89 2.79 36.49
N HIS A 593 10.17 2.47 35.41
CA HIS A 593 9.89 1.10 34.98
C HIS A 593 9.44 1.08 33.52
N VAL A 594 9.28 -0.12 32.94
CA VAL A 594 8.60 -0.31 31.65
C VAL A 594 7.13 -0.64 31.91
N GLU A 595 6.23 0.11 31.28
CA GLU A 595 4.78 -0.05 31.45
C GLU A 595 4.12 -0.34 30.09
N SER A 596 3.10 -1.19 30.08
CA SER A 596 2.26 -1.42 28.89
C SER A 596 1.05 -0.50 28.96
N ILE A 597 0.92 0.40 27.99
CA ILE A 597 -0.18 1.39 27.90
C ILE A 597 -1.10 0.96 26.77
N LYS A 598 -2.40 0.83 27.06
CA LYS A 598 -3.44 0.44 26.09
C LYS A 598 -4.14 1.67 25.52
N ALA A 599 -4.66 1.61 24.30
CA ALA A 599 -5.35 2.73 23.63
C ALA A 599 -6.53 3.31 24.44
N GLN A 600 -7.22 2.47 25.23
CA GLN A 600 -8.30 2.91 26.13
C GLN A 600 -7.83 3.83 27.27
N ASP A 601 -6.57 3.72 27.67
CA ASP A 601 -5.97 4.50 28.74
C ASP A 601 -5.35 5.80 28.19
N ILE A 602 -5.50 6.07 26.89
CA ILE A 602 -4.91 7.20 26.20
C ILE A 602 -5.96 8.28 25.97
N GLU A 603 -5.61 9.50 26.35
CA GLU A 603 -6.33 10.73 26.08
C GLU A 603 -5.53 11.54 25.05
N GLU A 604 -6.23 12.12 24.07
CA GLU A 604 -5.59 13.02 23.12
C GLU A 604 -5.17 14.31 23.84
N THR A 605 -4.06 14.90 23.41
CA THR A 605 -3.54 16.12 24.02
C THR A 605 -4.58 17.24 23.86
N PRO A 606 -4.95 17.98 24.92
CA PRO A 606 -5.80 19.16 24.80
C PRO A 606 -5.16 20.14 23.80
N GLY A 607 -5.91 20.54 22.77
CA GLY A 607 -5.37 21.29 21.64
C GLY A 607 -4.57 22.53 22.07
N ILE A 608 -3.31 22.61 21.61
CA ILE A 608 -2.33 23.70 21.33
C ILE A 608 -2.38 25.03 22.13
N GLY A 609 -3.44 25.39 22.86
CA GLY A 609 -3.65 26.73 23.42
C GLY A 609 -3.35 26.91 24.92
N LEU A 610 -3.01 25.87 25.68
CA LEU A 610 -2.86 25.98 27.15
C LEU A 610 -1.42 25.79 27.67
N TYR A 611 -0.53 25.19 26.88
CA TYR A 611 0.86 24.95 27.25
C TYR A 611 1.72 25.29 26.03
N GLY A 612 2.80 26.07 26.22
CA GLY A 612 3.66 26.51 25.11
C GLY A 612 4.20 25.35 24.26
N ASN A 613 4.54 25.65 22.99
CA ASN A 613 5.18 24.80 21.97
C ASN A 613 5.23 23.27 22.27
N THR A 614 4.09 22.59 22.28
CA THR A 614 3.94 21.17 22.64
C THR A 614 4.29 20.19 21.50
N GLY A 615 5.17 20.57 20.58
CA GLY A 615 5.43 19.80 19.34
C GLY A 615 5.93 18.36 19.55
N TYR A 616 6.47 18.05 20.73
CA TYR A 616 7.03 16.74 21.09
C TYR A 616 6.12 15.85 21.96
N LEU A 617 4.96 16.36 22.42
CA LEU A 617 4.01 15.57 23.21
C LEU A 617 3.11 14.79 22.26
N SER A 618 3.22 13.46 22.28
CA SER A 618 2.44 12.60 21.39
C SER A 618 1.04 12.31 21.94
N ALA A 619 0.92 12.05 23.25
CA ALA A 619 -0.36 11.74 23.90
C ALA A 619 -0.26 11.85 25.43
N VAL A 620 -1.40 11.79 26.12
CA VAL A 620 -1.46 11.64 27.58
C VAL A 620 -2.02 10.27 27.92
N ALA A 621 -1.34 9.51 28.77
CA ALA A 621 -1.84 8.23 29.26
C ALA A 621 -2.25 8.33 30.73
N LYS A 622 -3.42 7.78 31.04
CA LYS A 622 -4.00 7.71 32.38
C LYS A 622 -4.11 6.25 32.80
N THR A 623 -3.08 5.75 33.47
CA THR A 623 -3.07 4.40 34.03
C THR A 623 -3.13 4.46 35.55
N GLY A 624 -4.14 3.79 36.13
CA GLY A 624 -4.47 3.91 37.55
C GLY A 624 -4.84 5.34 37.94
N GLU A 625 -4.18 5.88 38.97
CA GLU A 625 -4.34 7.27 39.43
C GLU A 625 -3.28 8.23 38.86
N SER A 626 -2.34 7.75 38.04
CA SER A 626 -1.21 8.53 37.55
C SER A 626 -1.39 8.98 36.09
N LEU A 627 -1.13 10.26 35.83
CA LEU A 627 -1.04 10.82 34.48
C LEU A 627 0.40 10.75 33.98
N LYS A 628 0.56 10.38 32.71
CA LYS A 628 1.83 10.19 32.04
C LYS A 628 1.86 10.93 30.71
N LEU A 629 2.88 11.75 30.50
CA LEU A 629 3.08 12.51 29.28
C LEU A 629 3.93 11.68 28.30
N LEU A 630 3.33 11.19 27.21
CA LEU A 630 4.02 10.37 26.22
C LEU A 630 4.71 11.29 25.21
N LEU A 631 6.02 11.11 25.03
CA LEU A 631 6.86 11.93 24.17
C LEU A 631 7.14 11.20 22.84
N SER A 632 7.04 11.94 21.73
CA SER A 632 7.47 11.49 20.41
C SER A 632 8.97 11.69 20.25
N VAL A 633 9.72 10.61 20.06
CA VAL A 633 11.18 10.68 19.86
C VAL A 633 11.54 11.40 18.57
N SER A 634 10.73 11.24 17.52
CA SER A 634 10.94 11.92 16.24
C SER A 634 10.72 13.43 16.35
N ASP A 635 9.74 13.86 17.14
CA ASP A 635 9.40 15.29 17.27
C ASP A 635 10.15 15.98 18.42
N LEU A 636 10.85 15.22 19.28
CA LEU A 636 11.73 15.75 20.33
C LEU A 636 12.90 16.57 19.75
N PHE A 637 13.30 16.28 18.51
CA PHE A 637 14.40 16.93 17.82
C PHE A 637 13.94 17.41 16.43
N GLY A 638 13.89 18.72 16.20
CA GLY A 638 13.52 19.27 14.88
C GLY A 638 14.59 18.97 13.81
N GLU A 639 14.26 19.10 12.51
CA GLU A 639 15.19 18.80 11.40
C GLU A 639 16.56 19.51 11.52
N GLY A 640 16.58 20.80 11.84
CA GLY A 640 17.83 21.55 12.05
C GLY A 640 18.57 21.18 13.34
N GLU A 641 17.88 20.63 14.33
CA GLU A 641 18.49 20.17 15.59
C GLU A 641 19.15 18.81 15.42
N ILE A 642 18.53 17.91 14.64
CA ILE A 642 19.12 16.61 14.29
C ILE A 642 20.39 16.82 13.48
N GLU A 643 20.42 17.77 12.55
CA GLU A 643 21.64 18.10 11.80
C GLU A 643 22.76 18.59 12.74
N THR A 644 22.41 19.41 13.73
CA THR A 644 23.35 19.89 14.76
C THR A 644 23.88 18.74 15.62
N LEU A 645 23.01 17.82 16.05
CA LEU A 645 23.38 16.64 16.83
C LEU A 645 24.22 15.65 16.00
N SER A 646 23.93 15.49 14.72
CA SER A 646 24.70 14.61 13.81
C SER A 646 26.09 15.16 13.52
N ARG A 647 26.30 16.47 13.54
CA ARG A 647 27.65 17.08 13.39
C ARG A 647 28.47 16.98 14.68
N ALA A 648 27.82 16.80 15.82
CA ALA A 648 28.47 16.65 17.13
C ALA A 648 28.92 15.21 17.43
N ALA A 649 28.29 14.21 16.80
CA ALA A 649 28.62 12.79 16.88
C ALA A 649 29.76 12.44 15.92
#